data_AF-A0A369LPZ2-F1
#
_entry.id   AF-A0A369LPZ2-F1
#
_cell.length_a   1.000
_cell.length_b   1.000
_cell.length_c   1.000
_cell.angle_alpha   90.00
_cell.angle_beta   90.00
_cell.angle_gamma   90.00
#
_symmetry.space_group_name_H-M   'P 1'
#
loop_
_entity.id
_entity.type
_entity.pdbx_description
1 polymer ?
#
loop_
_entity_poly.entity_id
_entity_poly.type
_entity_poly.pdbx_seq_one_letter_code
_entity_poly.pdbx_strand_id
1 'polypeptide(L)'
;MRAIAVPSWRQLAPSVRPAEKAPRVFQGAASCSEALHYERFRRQGDAMRTARISQLRAAACVLTAFALFAVFPSAPAFAEPTAGLSSKTPLGEVVQNERGPVFSLYDTSLLNAGSGVSLYAALPEKFDPRDVGGASFATGVKNQSPYGDCWAFGALSSLESGLIVSGHAGDTDLSERHLVWYTYNGADDSEDASFWAGADTFVSDDPYNAGGGRWKSGPTLMRWYGTVDEASAPLSSEPGMGAPDLDLRTESFLHVQNVVYLPEPNEYVRKEDGTLDYRHDAAAVEAVKAFLMDNGALSVGYYADEAQANPLKGSSDYWNPDASAYCYTGRDEDAAVLANHEVSIVGWDDTFSKERFSTQPADDGAWIVKNSWGTGFGDEGYFYLSYYDTSFSQPTFYEAEDADYRGAETDHVYDGIYQYDGAGFGDAMYSSKTRMWFANVFAARDYETVRAVSAIVDAAGSQVDIAVYKNPSGASPTGELDPRSGEQVWSMSETLEYAGQLTFDLGEDAFEIAPGDTFSVVSTIRFPNGRFQVSAEIEDESIGGADLTCEPGQSLCADDETGGEDFWYDPASGAMNGEGLRMGNAVLKAYTTARSAPVDPAPVPDPVPDPAPIDPQPLPDADASQASAPQAKRVALAPTGDSAALPLAATGALAVVATAGLAVGTRRLRRSR
;
A
#
# COMPACT_ATOMS: atom_id res chain seq x y z
N MET A 1 -70.07 15.72 24.99
CA MET A 1 -71.01 14.73 24.40
C MET A 1 -70.37 14.20 23.12
N ARG A 2 -70.51 12.89 22.79
CA ARG A 2 -70.20 12.22 21.50
C ARG A 2 -68.86 12.60 20.82
N ALA A 3 -67.78 11.81 20.83
CA ALA A 3 -67.60 10.38 20.49
C ALA A 3 -67.69 10.03 18.99
N ILE A 4 -66.58 9.51 18.44
CA ILE A 4 -66.34 8.44 17.43
C ILE A 4 -64.79 8.42 17.28
N ALA A 5 -64.00 7.37 17.52
CA ALA A 5 -64.07 5.90 17.39
C ALA A 5 -63.35 5.37 16.11
N VAL A 6 -62.46 4.39 16.29
CA VAL A 6 -61.50 3.85 15.30
C VAL A 6 -62.08 2.63 14.56
N PRO A 7 -61.66 2.36 13.31
CA PRO A 7 -61.13 1.03 12.96
C PRO A 7 -59.95 1.12 11.94
N SER A 8 -58.76 0.55 12.18
CA SER A 8 -58.33 -0.86 12.15
C SER A 8 -57.61 -1.26 10.84
N TRP A 9 -56.43 -1.88 10.95
CA TRP A 9 -55.63 -2.38 9.81
C TRP A 9 -56.21 -3.64 9.15
N ARG A 10 -55.97 -3.83 7.84
CA ARG A 10 -55.80 -5.16 7.22
C ARG A 10 -55.03 -5.07 5.90
N GLN A 11 -54.34 -6.16 5.55
CA GLN A 11 -53.37 -6.24 4.45
C GLN A 11 -54.04 -6.33 3.07
N LEU A 12 -53.37 -5.76 2.06
CA LEU A 12 -53.39 -6.24 0.67
C LEU A 12 -51.99 -6.03 0.07
N ALA A 13 -51.33 -7.12 -0.32
CA ALA A 13 -50.21 -7.06 -1.26
C ALA A 13 -50.76 -7.00 -2.70
N PRO A 14 -50.01 -6.42 -3.65
CA PRO A 14 -49.64 -7.26 -4.80
C PRO A 14 -48.26 -6.98 -5.42
N SER A 15 -47.76 -8.02 -6.11
CA SER A 15 -46.81 -7.98 -7.23
C SER A 15 -45.47 -7.23 -7.06
N VAL A 16 -44.42 -8.02 -6.81
CA VAL A 16 -43.07 -7.73 -7.32
C VAL A 16 -43.14 -7.50 -8.84
N ARG A 17 -42.43 -6.49 -9.35
CA ARG A 17 -41.98 -6.42 -10.74
C ARG A 17 -40.46 -6.61 -10.76
N PRO A 18 -39.87 -7.31 -11.74
CA PRO A 18 -38.42 -7.34 -11.90
C PRO A 18 -37.91 -5.94 -12.28
N ALA A 19 -36.66 -5.64 -11.90
CA ALA A 19 -36.04 -4.36 -12.22
C ALA A 19 -35.95 -4.14 -13.75
N GLU A 20 -36.44 -2.99 -14.22
CA GLU A 20 -36.13 -2.51 -15.55
C GLU A 20 -34.69 -1.97 -15.58
N LYS A 21 -33.98 -2.19 -16.68
CA LYS A 21 -32.54 -1.95 -16.76
C LYS A 21 -32.22 -0.45 -16.67
N ALA A 22 -31.14 -0.13 -15.97
CA ALA A 22 -30.52 1.19 -16.02
C ALA A 22 -30.26 1.64 -17.48
N PRO A 23 -30.43 2.94 -17.79
CA PRO A 23 -30.35 3.44 -19.15
C PRO A 23 -28.91 3.33 -19.70
N ARG A 24 -28.78 2.79 -20.92
CA ARG A 24 -27.51 2.78 -21.65
C ARG A 24 -27.22 4.15 -22.25
N VAL A 25 -26.45 4.97 -21.56
CA VAL A 25 -26.07 6.32 -22.01
C VAL A 25 -24.86 6.26 -22.94
N PHE A 26 -25.05 5.81 -24.18
CA PHE A 26 -24.09 6.00 -25.28
C PHE A 26 -24.77 6.00 -26.65
N GLN A 27 -25.34 7.15 -27.04
CA GLN A 27 -25.67 7.49 -28.44
C GLN A 27 -25.92 9.00 -28.60
N GLY A 28 -24.85 9.78 -28.57
CA GLY A 28 -24.81 11.22 -28.85
C GLY A 28 -23.52 11.57 -29.60
N ALA A 29 -23.55 12.58 -30.48
CA ALA A 29 -22.50 12.77 -31.48
C ALA A 29 -21.44 13.82 -31.08
N ALA A 30 -20.37 13.34 -30.43
CA ALA A 30 -19.04 13.96 -30.42
C ALA A 30 -17.99 12.89 -30.85
N SER A 31 -16.71 13.23 -30.83
CA SER A 31 -15.62 12.42 -31.39
C SER A 31 -15.57 10.98 -30.87
N CYS A 32 -15.87 10.01 -31.76
CA CYS A 32 -15.81 8.58 -31.46
C CYS A 32 -14.36 8.04 -31.36
N SER A 33 -13.40 8.91 -31.05
CA SER A 33 -11.96 8.63 -31.00
C SER A 33 -11.43 8.58 -29.57
N GLU A 34 -11.85 9.51 -28.69
CA GLU A 34 -11.44 9.48 -27.29
C GLU A 34 -12.19 8.41 -26.48
N ALA A 35 -13.53 8.34 -26.59
CA ALA A 35 -14.32 7.33 -25.86
C ALA A 35 -13.97 5.88 -26.24
N LEU A 36 -13.52 5.63 -27.48
CA LEU A 36 -13.02 4.32 -27.92
C LEU A 36 -11.56 4.05 -27.55
N HIS A 37 -10.80 5.05 -27.09
CA HIS A 37 -9.56 4.81 -26.37
C HIS A 37 -9.86 4.42 -24.93
N TYR A 38 -10.68 5.18 -24.20
CA TYR A 38 -10.99 4.92 -22.78
C TYR A 38 -11.57 3.52 -22.52
N GLU A 39 -12.62 3.10 -23.25
CA GLU A 39 -13.19 1.73 -23.14
C GLU A 39 -12.21 0.61 -23.56
N ARG A 40 -11.16 0.95 -24.30
CA ARG A 40 -10.12 0.01 -24.76
C ARG A 40 -8.94 -0.07 -23.80
N PHE A 41 -8.54 1.06 -23.21
CA PHE A 41 -7.55 1.11 -22.13
C PHE A 41 -8.04 0.38 -20.89
N ARG A 42 -9.30 0.61 -20.46
CA ARG A 42 -9.87 -0.12 -19.30
C ARG A 42 -9.78 -1.65 -19.47
N ARG A 43 -10.12 -2.16 -20.67
CA ARG A 43 -10.00 -3.58 -21.03
C ARG A 43 -8.57 -4.09 -21.24
N GLN A 44 -7.57 -3.20 -21.31
CA GLN A 44 -6.15 -3.55 -21.36
C GLN A 44 -5.50 -3.49 -19.96
N GLY A 45 -5.96 -2.61 -19.07
CA GLY A 45 -5.66 -2.68 -17.63
C GLY A 45 -6.16 -3.99 -17.01
N ASP A 46 -7.45 -4.33 -17.23
CA ASP A 46 -8.05 -5.63 -16.89
C ASP A 46 -7.16 -6.80 -17.37
N ALA A 47 -6.62 -6.70 -18.60
CA ALA A 47 -5.78 -7.74 -19.18
C ALA A 47 -4.35 -7.78 -18.59
N MET A 48 -3.79 -6.68 -18.09
CA MET A 48 -2.46 -6.68 -17.47
C MET A 48 -2.50 -7.25 -16.04
N ARG A 49 -3.54 -6.97 -15.24
CA ARG A 49 -3.71 -7.60 -13.91
C ARG A 49 -3.78 -9.14 -13.99
N THR A 50 -4.20 -9.75 -15.11
CA THR A 50 -4.23 -11.23 -15.27
C THR A 50 -3.11 -11.85 -16.13
N ALA A 51 -2.36 -11.09 -16.95
CA ALA A 51 -1.49 -11.68 -17.98
C ALA A 51 -0.07 -12.10 -17.53
N ARG A 52 0.47 -11.56 -16.43
CA ARG A 52 1.86 -11.88 -16.00
C ARG A 52 2.02 -13.17 -15.17
N ILE A 53 0.93 -13.74 -14.65
CA ILE A 53 0.98 -14.87 -13.71
C ILE A 53 1.19 -16.25 -14.39
N SER A 54 1.10 -16.35 -15.73
CA SER A 54 0.96 -17.64 -16.42
C SER A 54 2.21 -18.23 -17.12
N GLN A 55 3.35 -17.54 -17.18
CA GLN A 55 4.53 -18.02 -17.94
C GLN A 55 5.92 -17.83 -17.27
N LEU A 56 6.12 -18.32 -16.05
CA LEU A 56 7.48 -18.61 -15.53
C LEU A 56 7.61 -19.86 -14.63
N ARG A 57 6.62 -20.76 -14.59
CA ARG A 57 6.70 -22.04 -13.84
C ARG A 57 7.54 -23.12 -14.58
N ALA A 58 8.86 -23.01 -14.61
CA ALA A 58 9.78 -24.12 -14.96
C ALA A 58 11.22 -23.93 -14.43
N ALA A 59 11.72 -24.94 -13.70
CA ALA A 59 13.03 -25.01 -13.02
C ALA A 59 13.17 -24.09 -11.77
N ALA A 60 13.63 -24.57 -10.61
CA ALA A 60 14.01 -25.95 -10.25
C ALA A 60 13.78 -26.27 -8.76
N CYS A 61 13.45 -27.52 -8.47
CA CYS A 61 13.45 -28.10 -7.12
C CYS A 61 14.36 -29.34 -7.07
N VAL A 62 14.62 -29.79 -5.83
CA VAL A 62 15.19 -31.10 -5.42
C VAL A 62 16.71 -31.26 -5.50
N LEU A 63 17.25 -31.93 -4.46
CA LEU A 63 18.62 -32.44 -4.23
C LEU A 63 19.65 -31.44 -3.64
N THR A 64 20.29 -31.70 -2.48
CA THR A 64 20.06 -32.77 -1.46
C THR A 64 20.69 -32.36 -0.13
N ALA A 65 20.11 -32.79 0.99
CA ALA A 65 20.79 -32.76 2.29
C ALA A 65 21.87 -33.87 2.38
N PHE A 66 23.00 -33.57 3.02
CA PHE A 66 23.95 -34.56 3.51
C PHE A 66 24.66 -34.04 4.77
N ALA A 67 24.43 -34.69 5.91
CA ALA A 67 25.04 -34.31 7.18
C ALA A 67 26.49 -34.83 7.28
N LEU A 68 27.37 -34.03 7.89
CA LEU A 68 28.72 -34.43 8.30
C LEU A 68 29.05 -33.81 9.66
N PHE A 69 29.38 -34.65 10.63
CA PHE A 69 29.66 -34.25 12.01
C PHE A 69 31.12 -33.83 12.23
N ALA A 70 31.32 -33.03 13.28
CA ALA A 70 32.59 -32.45 13.74
C ALA A 70 33.17 -31.35 12.82
N VAL A 71 33.75 -30.26 13.35
CA VAL A 71 34.29 -30.05 14.71
C VAL A 71 33.64 -28.82 15.36
N PHE A 72 33.34 -28.87 16.66
CA PHE A 72 33.01 -27.67 17.44
C PHE A 72 34.19 -26.69 17.45
N PRO A 73 34.03 -25.45 16.93
CA PRO A 73 34.81 -24.34 17.44
C PRO A 73 34.46 -24.16 18.93
N SER A 74 35.36 -23.61 19.73
CA SER A 74 34.95 -22.92 20.95
C SER A 74 33.92 -21.85 20.56
N ALA A 75 32.80 -21.77 21.28
CA ALA A 75 31.78 -20.76 21.03
C ALA A 75 32.45 -19.38 20.84
N PRO A 76 32.08 -18.59 19.81
CA PRO A 76 32.53 -17.21 19.76
C PRO A 76 32.11 -16.54 21.07
N ALA A 77 32.98 -15.71 21.63
CA ALA A 77 32.53 -14.81 22.68
C ALA A 77 31.38 -13.97 22.08
N PHE A 78 30.25 -13.89 22.78
CA PHE A 78 29.10 -13.09 22.35
C PHE A 78 29.60 -11.72 21.91
N ALA A 79 29.37 -11.38 20.64
CA ALA A 79 29.59 -10.04 20.17
C ALA A 79 28.49 -9.18 20.80
N GLU A 80 28.83 -8.36 21.79
CA GLU A 80 27.91 -7.33 22.28
C GLU A 80 27.54 -6.42 21.09
N PRO A 81 26.25 -6.06 20.93
CA PRO A 81 25.76 -5.31 19.78
C PRO A 81 26.40 -3.92 19.74
N THR A 82 27.50 -3.82 19.01
CA THR A 82 28.41 -2.66 18.97
C THR A 82 28.22 -1.82 17.70
N ALA A 83 27.17 -2.11 16.93
CA ALA A 83 26.81 -1.49 15.66
C ALA A 83 25.29 -1.22 15.56
N GLY A 84 24.70 -0.60 16.59
CA GLY A 84 23.33 -0.08 16.56
C GLY A 84 23.12 1.11 15.62
N LEU A 85 21.99 1.80 15.71
CA LEU A 85 21.54 2.85 14.78
C LEU A 85 22.61 3.92 14.48
N SER A 86 23.40 4.34 15.48
CA SER A 86 24.51 5.30 15.32
C SER A 86 25.65 4.84 14.39
N SER A 87 25.64 3.57 13.93
CA SER A 87 26.57 3.03 12.92
C SER A 87 25.98 2.92 11.51
N LYS A 88 24.64 2.95 11.40
CA LYS A 88 23.91 2.91 10.13
C LYS A 88 23.87 4.34 9.54
N THR A 89 23.22 4.58 8.40
CA THR A 89 23.17 5.92 7.79
C THR A 89 21.72 6.39 7.67
N PRO A 90 21.37 7.59 8.18
CA PRO A 90 20.04 8.15 8.00
C PRO A 90 19.79 8.44 6.51
N LEU A 91 18.53 8.32 6.09
CA LEU A 91 18.07 8.65 4.74
C LEU A 91 17.63 10.11 4.60
N GLY A 92 17.43 10.79 5.73
CA GLY A 92 16.97 12.16 5.81
C GLY A 92 17.10 12.73 7.23
N GLU A 93 16.44 13.85 7.47
CA GLU A 93 16.32 14.52 8.76
C GLU A 93 14.91 15.11 8.94
N VAL A 94 14.45 15.26 10.17
CA VAL A 94 13.23 16.04 10.46
C VAL A 94 13.59 17.51 10.59
N VAL A 95 13.03 18.34 9.72
CA VAL A 95 13.17 19.79 9.75
C VAL A 95 11.94 20.40 10.42
N GLN A 96 12.16 21.28 11.39
CA GLN A 96 11.10 22.05 12.05
C GLN A 96 10.77 23.29 11.21
N ASN A 97 9.53 23.42 10.74
CA ASN A 97 9.03 24.62 10.06
C ASN A 97 7.87 25.26 10.84
N GLU A 98 7.28 26.34 10.32
CA GLU A 98 6.20 27.09 11.00
C GLU A 98 4.91 26.29 11.24
N ARG A 99 4.77 25.12 10.61
CA ARG A 99 3.65 24.16 10.75
C ARG A 99 4.07 22.86 11.45
N GLY A 100 5.30 22.76 11.98
CA GLY A 100 5.80 21.61 12.74
C GLY A 100 6.87 20.77 12.02
N PRO A 101 7.09 19.51 12.47
CA PRO A 101 8.11 18.63 11.93
C PRO A 101 7.74 18.03 10.57
N VAL A 102 8.66 18.16 9.60
CA VAL A 102 8.57 17.54 8.25
C VAL A 102 9.84 16.74 7.97
N PHE A 103 9.70 15.48 7.55
CA PHE A 103 10.84 14.64 7.17
C PHE A 103 11.34 14.95 5.75
N SER A 104 12.63 15.30 5.65
CA SER A 104 13.36 15.64 4.44
C SER A 104 14.35 14.54 4.08
N LEU A 105 14.17 13.86 2.95
CA LEU A 105 15.19 12.96 2.40
C LEU A 105 16.45 13.76 1.99
N TYR A 106 17.63 13.15 2.17
CA TYR A 106 18.89 13.70 1.68
C TYR A 106 19.13 13.44 0.18
N ASP A 107 18.47 12.44 -0.38
CA ASP A 107 18.57 12.05 -1.80
C ASP A 107 17.17 11.62 -2.28
N THR A 108 16.46 12.53 -2.95
CA THR A 108 15.11 12.23 -3.47
C THR A 108 15.17 11.36 -4.74
N SER A 109 16.34 11.20 -5.37
CA SER A 109 16.49 10.30 -6.54
C SER A 109 16.34 8.81 -6.17
N LEU A 110 16.34 8.48 -4.86
CA LEU A 110 15.94 7.16 -4.35
C LEU A 110 14.49 6.78 -4.74
N LEU A 111 13.61 7.75 -4.98
CA LEU A 111 12.23 7.54 -5.42
C LEU A 111 12.10 7.41 -6.95
N ASN A 112 13.17 7.72 -7.68
CA ASN A 112 13.18 7.77 -9.14
C ASN A 112 13.78 6.49 -9.72
N ALA A 113 12.99 5.41 -9.71
CA ALA A 113 13.38 4.16 -10.37
C ALA A 113 13.82 4.42 -11.82
N GLY A 114 15.08 4.06 -12.12
CA GLY A 114 15.85 4.70 -13.18
C GLY A 114 15.32 4.54 -14.61
N SER A 115 14.36 5.40 -15.00
CA SER A 115 13.88 5.69 -16.37
C SER A 115 13.64 4.48 -17.29
N GLY A 116 13.25 3.33 -16.70
CA GLY A 116 12.90 2.10 -17.42
C GLY A 116 11.45 2.06 -17.95
N VAL A 117 10.65 3.10 -17.66
CA VAL A 117 9.21 3.17 -17.95
C VAL A 117 8.95 3.06 -19.46
N SER A 118 8.57 1.86 -19.89
CA SER A 118 8.12 1.58 -21.25
C SER A 118 6.69 2.09 -21.43
N LEU A 119 6.51 3.40 -21.57
CA LEU A 119 5.22 4.03 -21.87
C LEU A 119 4.57 3.34 -23.09
N TYR A 120 3.55 2.51 -22.82
CA TYR A 120 2.94 1.63 -23.82
C TYR A 120 2.03 2.36 -24.82
N ALA A 121 1.72 3.63 -24.54
CA ALA A 121 1.04 4.57 -25.43
C ALA A 121 1.71 5.95 -25.30
N ALA A 122 1.50 6.81 -26.30
CA ALA A 122 1.78 8.23 -26.16
C ALA A 122 0.66 8.89 -25.35
N LEU A 123 1.01 9.66 -24.33
CA LEU A 123 0.07 10.44 -23.54
C LEU A 123 -0.51 11.61 -24.36
N PRO A 124 -1.74 12.08 -24.07
CA PRO A 124 -2.26 13.30 -24.68
C PRO A 124 -1.54 14.55 -24.15
N GLU A 125 -1.41 15.58 -24.99
CA GLU A 125 -0.85 16.90 -24.61
C GLU A 125 -1.66 17.60 -23.50
N LYS A 126 -2.91 17.19 -23.27
CA LYS A 126 -3.76 17.66 -22.17
C LYS A 126 -4.67 16.55 -21.65
N PHE A 127 -4.82 16.46 -20.34
CA PHE A 127 -5.80 15.64 -19.65
C PHE A 127 -6.44 16.44 -18.51
N ASP A 128 -7.77 16.52 -18.48
CA ASP A 128 -8.53 17.25 -17.44
C ASP A 128 -9.74 16.38 -17.05
N PRO A 129 -9.76 15.77 -15.85
CA PRO A 129 -10.79 14.82 -15.45
C PRO A 129 -12.15 15.48 -15.20
N ARG A 130 -12.21 16.83 -15.19
CA ARG A 130 -13.44 17.60 -14.94
C ARG A 130 -14.42 17.56 -16.12
N ASP A 131 -13.92 17.31 -17.35
CA ASP A 131 -14.73 17.12 -18.56
C ASP A 131 -14.14 16.04 -19.48
N VAL A 132 -14.22 14.77 -19.06
CA VAL A 132 -13.87 13.62 -19.89
C VAL A 132 -15.11 13.19 -20.67
N GLY A 133 -15.40 13.92 -21.75
CA GLY A 133 -16.50 13.63 -22.66
C GLY A 133 -17.89 13.92 -22.10
N GLY A 134 -18.01 14.92 -21.22
CA GLY A 134 -19.25 15.30 -20.53
C GLY A 134 -19.47 14.61 -19.17
N ALA A 135 -18.43 14.00 -18.60
CA ALA A 135 -18.42 13.45 -17.24
C ALA A 135 -17.22 13.99 -16.45
N SER A 136 -17.41 14.22 -15.15
CA SER A 136 -16.33 14.53 -14.20
C SER A 136 -15.92 13.26 -13.46
N PHE A 137 -14.61 13.09 -13.25
CA PHE A 137 -13.99 12.06 -12.41
C PHE A 137 -13.25 12.67 -11.20
N ALA A 138 -13.48 13.95 -10.92
CA ALA A 138 -12.95 14.66 -9.75
C ALA A 138 -14.07 14.92 -8.72
N THR A 139 -13.81 14.63 -7.44
CA THR A 139 -14.68 15.01 -6.31
C THR A 139 -14.66 16.52 -6.05
N GLY A 140 -15.57 16.98 -5.19
CA GLY A 140 -15.74 18.39 -4.85
C GLY A 140 -14.48 19.07 -4.29
N VAL A 141 -14.47 20.40 -4.40
CA VAL A 141 -13.49 21.27 -3.72
C VAL A 141 -13.99 21.55 -2.31
N LYS A 142 -13.33 20.95 -1.31
CA LYS A 142 -13.57 21.19 0.12
C LYS A 142 -12.84 22.47 0.60
N ASN A 143 -12.97 22.81 1.89
CA ASN A 143 -12.32 23.98 2.48
C ASN A 143 -11.77 23.70 3.89
N GLN A 144 -10.44 23.68 4.02
CA GLN A 144 -9.69 23.42 5.25
C GLN A 144 -9.75 24.56 6.28
N SER A 145 -10.15 25.76 5.87
CA SER A 145 -9.92 26.97 6.67
C SER A 145 -10.64 26.93 8.03
N PRO A 146 -9.96 27.18 9.16
CA PRO A 146 -8.65 27.84 9.29
C PRO A 146 -7.40 26.94 9.50
N TYR A 147 -7.46 25.63 9.28
CA TYR A 147 -6.49 24.66 9.80
C TYR A 147 -5.28 24.33 8.90
N GLY A 148 -4.29 23.62 9.44
CA GLY A 148 -3.05 23.16 8.79
C GLY A 148 -3.09 21.75 8.22
N ASP A 149 -4.30 21.19 8.06
CA ASP A 149 -4.68 19.82 7.71
C ASP A 149 -4.71 19.50 6.20
N CYS A 150 -4.17 20.38 5.36
CA CYS A 150 -4.05 20.19 3.90
C CYS A 150 -3.58 18.80 3.43
N TRP A 151 -2.71 18.15 4.19
CA TRP A 151 -2.19 16.80 3.92
C TRP A 151 -3.27 15.71 3.99
N ALA A 152 -4.28 15.86 4.85
CA ALA A 152 -5.43 14.97 4.89
C ALA A 152 -6.34 15.19 3.66
N PHE A 153 -6.59 16.45 3.27
CA PHE A 153 -7.34 16.76 2.04
C PHE A 153 -6.67 16.18 0.80
N GLY A 154 -5.34 16.28 0.68
CA GLY A 154 -4.59 15.71 -0.43
C GLY A 154 -4.67 14.18 -0.48
N ALA A 155 -4.46 13.53 0.66
CA ALA A 155 -4.51 12.06 0.78
C ALA A 155 -5.91 11.49 0.51
N LEU A 156 -6.93 12.01 1.19
CA LEU A 156 -8.32 11.52 1.02
C LEU A 156 -8.86 11.85 -0.37
N SER A 157 -8.53 13.02 -0.96
CA SER A 157 -8.89 13.32 -2.34
C SER A 157 -8.23 12.41 -3.38
N SER A 158 -7.05 11.84 -3.08
CA SER A 158 -6.43 10.82 -3.93
C SER A 158 -7.19 9.49 -3.83
N LEU A 159 -7.51 9.07 -2.60
CA LEU A 159 -8.28 7.86 -2.30
C LEU A 159 -9.70 7.89 -2.90
N GLU A 160 -10.43 8.99 -2.69
CA GLU A 160 -11.72 9.30 -3.30
C GLU A 160 -11.68 9.16 -4.84
N SER A 161 -10.64 9.73 -5.47
CA SER A 161 -10.48 9.68 -6.93
C SER A 161 -10.16 8.26 -7.42
N GLY A 162 -9.35 7.49 -6.68
CA GLY A 162 -9.05 6.09 -6.99
C GLY A 162 -10.29 5.19 -6.99
N LEU A 163 -11.21 5.38 -6.04
CA LEU A 163 -12.50 4.68 -6.01
C LEU A 163 -13.37 5.00 -7.24
N ILE A 164 -13.41 6.28 -7.64
CA ILE A 164 -14.23 6.74 -8.76
C ILE A 164 -13.65 6.29 -10.12
N VAL A 165 -12.32 6.27 -10.26
CA VAL A 165 -11.64 5.82 -11.49
C VAL A 165 -11.67 4.29 -11.63
N SER A 166 -11.52 3.54 -10.53
CA SER A 166 -11.71 2.08 -10.54
C SER A 166 -13.18 1.66 -10.71
N GLY A 167 -14.12 2.52 -10.30
CA GLY A 167 -15.57 2.31 -10.42
C GLY A 167 -16.23 1.72 -9.17
N HIS A 168 -15.50 1.65 -8.06
CA HIS A 168 -15.97 1.21 -6.74
C HIS A 168 -16.78 2.28 -5.98
N ALA A 169 -16.72 3.54 -6.42
CA ALA A 169 -17.63 4.60 -5.98
C ALA A 169 -18.13 5.44 -7.17
N GLY A 170 -19.21 6.19 -6.96
CA GLY A 170 -19.72 7.18 -7.92
C GLY A 170 -19.57 8.64 -7.46
N ASP A 171 -19.50 8.84 -6.14
CA ASP A 171 -19.20 10.08 -5.42
C ASP A 171 -18.84 9.66 -3.98
N THR A 172 -17.86 10.32 -3.36
CA THR A 172 -17.34 9.98 -2.02
C THR A 172 -16.87 11.26 -1.32
N ASP A 173 -17.15 11.39 -0.03
CA ASP A 173 -16.76 12.53 0.80
C ASP A 173 -16.25 12.01 2.16
N LEU A 174 -14.93 11.79 2.26
CA LEU A 174 -14.28 11.25 3.47
C LEU A 174 -13.91 12.37 4.45
N SER A 175 -13.89 12.05 5.75
CA SER A 175 -13.59 13.02 6.81
C SER A 175 -12.08 13.28 6.97
N GLU A 176 -11.60 14.43 6.51
CA GLU A 176 -10.23 14.88 6.82
C GLU A 176 -10.01 15.05 8.32
N ARG A 177 -11.05 15.52 9.05
CA ARG A 177 -10.99 15.73 10.50
C ARG A 177 -10.71 14.44 11.27
N HIS A 178 -11.31 13.31 10.84
CA HIS A 178 -11.09 12.00 11.46
C HIS A 178 -9.64 11.54 11.29
N LEU A 179 -9.13 11.57 10.05
CA LEU A 179 -7.73 11.24 9.74
C LEU A 179 -6.76 12.08 10.57
N VAL A 180 -6.90 13.40 10.56
CA VAL A 180 -6.01 14.32 11.30
C VAL A 180 -6.03 14.04 12.80
N TRP A 181 -7.21 13.88 13.39
CA TRP A 181 -7.30 13.67 14.83
C TRP A 181 -6.66 12.34 15.26
N TYR A 182 -6.94 11.24 14.56
CA TYR A 182 -6.47 9.90 14.95
C TYR A 182 -5.07 9.55 14.44
N THR A 183 -4.46 10.34 13.55
CA THR A 183 -2.99 10.37 13.38
C THR A 183 -2.28 10.78 14.68
N TYR A 184 -2.83 11.73 15.45
CA TYR A 184 -2.21 12.29 16.66
C TYR A 184 -2.81 11.79 17.99
N ASN A 185 -3.93 11.05 17.93
CA ASN A 185 -4.65 10.51 19.09
C ASN A 185 -5.03 9.04 18.85
N GLY A 186 -4.21 8.32 18.07
CA GLY A 186 -4.50 6.95 17.62
C GLY A 186 -4.20 5.86 18.65
N ALA A 187 -3.43 6.20 19.69
CA ALA A 187 -3.01 5.27 20.74
C ALA A 187 -4.18 4.48 21.33
N ASP A 188 -4.02 3.15 21.41
CA ASP A 188 -4.97 2.21 21.98
C ASP A 188 -4.31 1.37 23.11
N ASP A 189 -5.07 1.02 24.15
CA ASP A 189 -4.60 0.35 25.36
C ASP A 189 -5.19 -1.07 25.54
N SER A 190 -5.61 -1.71 24.44
CA SER A 190 -6.11 -3.09 24.42
C SER A 190 -5.05 -4.13 24.84
N GLU A 191 -5.51 -5.25 25.43
CA GLU A 191 -4.64 -6.34 25.92
C GLU A 191 -3.89 -7.08 24.78
N ASP A 192 -4.33 -6.93 23.53
CA ASP A 192 -3.70 -7.47 22.34
C ASP A 192 -3.34 -6.35 21.35
N ALA A 193 -2.11 -5.85 21.49
CA ALA A 193 -1.53 -4.82 20.64
C ALA A 193 -1.59 -5.15 19.13
N SER A 194 -1.78 -6.42 18.72
CA SER A 194 -1.77 -6.82 17.30
C SER A 194 -2.99 -6.35 16.51
N PHE A 195 -4.09 -5.99 17.17
CA PHE A 195 -5.24 -5.34 16.53
C PHE A 195 -4.86 -3.94 16.02
N TRP A 196 -4.35 -3.11 16.93
CA TRP A 196 -4.33 -1.66 16.77
C TRP A 196 -2.93 -1.06 16.75
N ALA A 197 -1.89 -1.87 16.57
CA ALA A 197 -0.48 -1.46 16.65
C ALA A 197 -0.14 -0.80 17.99
N GLY A 198 -0.53 -1.46 19.09
CA GLY A 198 -0.28 -1.01 20.45
C GLY A 198 -0.75 0.43 20.73
N ALA A 199 0.03 1.13 21.55
CA ALA A 199 -0.23 2.53 21.89
C ALA A 199 0.45 3.52 20.91
N ASP A 200 1.01 3.04 19.81
CA ASP A 200 1.85 3.82 18.91
C ASP A 200 1.03 4.93 18.23
N THR A 201 1.56 6.15 18.17
CA THR A 201 0.87 7.32 17.63
C THR A 201 1.87 8.44 17.31
N PHE A 202 1.54 9.32 16.36
CA PHE A 202 2.21 10.62 16.32
C PHE A 202 1.72 11.48 17.48
N VAL A 203 2.50 12.48 17.90
CA VAL A 203 2.22 13.32 19.07
C VAL A 203 2.08 14.79 18.68
N SER A 204 1.05 15.47 19.20
CA SER A 204 0.92 16.93 19.11
C SER A 204 -0.09 17.51 20.11
N ASP A 205 0.25 18.64 20.72
CA ASP A 205 -0.68 19.49 21.52
C ASP A 205 -1.73 20.22 20.66
N ASP A 206 -1.51 20.34 19.34
CA ASP A 206 -2.45 20.95 18.37
C ASP A 206 -2.53 20.12 17.08
N PRO A 207 -3.24 18.97 17.08
CA PRO A 207 -3.32 18.04 15.95
C PRO A 207 -3.69 18.70 14.61
N TYR A 208 -4.63 19.65 14.64
CA TYR A 208 -5.18 20.28 13.43
C TYR A 208 -4.25 21.33 12.81
N ASN A 209 -3.16 21.73 13.48
CA ASN A 209 -2.17 22.67 12.95
C ASN A 209 -0.73 22.11 12.91
N ALA A 210 -0.52 20.87 13.36
CA ALA A 210 0.79 20.20 13.44
C ALA A 210 1.41 19.74 12.10
N GLY A 211 0.80 20.15 10.98
CA GLY A 211 1.20 19.78 9.64
C GLY A 211 1.16 18.25 9.40
N GLY A 212 1.71 17.84 8.27
CA GLY A 212 1.75 16.44 7.87
C GLY A 212 2.25 16.25 6.45
N GLY A 213 1.95 15.07 5.92
CA GLY A 213 2.40 14.57 4.62
C GLY A 213 2.27 13.05 4.58
N ARG A 214 2.70 12.41 3.48
CA ARG A 214 2.58 10.95 3.29
C ARG A 214 3.16 10.10 4.42
N TRP A 215 4.14 10.63 5.14
CA TRP A 215 4.77 9.98 6.30
C TRP A 215 3.85 9.87 7.52
N LYS A 216 2.77 10.64 7.61
CA LYS A 216 1.77 10.58 8.70
C LYS A 216 0.44 9.99 8.24
N SER A 217 -0.09 10.44 7.10
CA SER A 217 -1.30 9.87 6.50
C SER A 217 -1.10 8.42 6.08
N GLY A 218 0.03 8.09 5.43
CA GLY A 218 0.32 6.74 4.96
C GLY A 218 0.22 5.67 6.05
N PRO A 219 1.01 5.77 7.15
CA PRO A 219 0.92 4.80 8.24
C PRO A 219 -0.44 4.78 8.93
N THR A 220 -1.09 5.94 9.10
CA THR A 220 -2.42 6.01 9.73
C THR A 220 -3.47 5.26 8.89
N LEU A 221 -3.47 5.47 7.57
CA LEU A 221 -4.37 4.80 6.63
C LEU A 221 -4.06 3.30 6.50
N MET A 222 -2.77 2.92 6.50
CA MET A 222 -2.32 1.52 6.47
C MET A 222 -2.48 0.76 7.79
N ARG A 223 -2.70 1.49 8.91
CA ARG A 223 -3.20 0.96 10.19
C ARG A 223 -4.71 0.68 10.17
N TRP A 224 -5.40 1.11 9.11
CA TRP A 224 -6.85 1.17 8.95
C TRP A 224 -7.53 2.18 9.88
N TYR A 225 -6.95 3.36 10.03
CA TYR A 225 -7.56 4.52 10.68
C TYR A 225 -7.75 5.65 9.63
N GLY A 226 -8.72 6.55 9.84
CA GLY A 226 -8.82 7.80 9.06
C GLY A 226 -9.81 7.83 7.90
N THR A 227 -10.60 6.77 7.66
CA THR A 227 -11.48 6.64 6.48
C THR A 227 -12.96 6.44 6.82
N VAL A 228 -13.55 7.38 7.55
CA VAL A 228 -15.01 7.46 7.75
C VAL A 228 -15.64 8.54 6.85
N ASP A 229 -16.94 8.47 6.60
CA ASP A 229 -17.70 9.54 5.94
C ASP A 229 -17.51 10.90 6.66
N GLU A 230 -17.41 12.00 5.91
CA GLU A 230 -17.47 13.37 6.45
C GLU A 230 -18.74 13.61 7.28
N ALA A 231 -19.85 12.93 6.97
CA ALA A 231 -21.07 12.98 7.76
C ALA A 231 -20.94 12.41 9.19
N SER A 232 -19.94 11.55 9.45
CA SER A 232 -19.69 10.91 10.76
C SER A 232 -18.81 11.76 11.67
N ALA A 233 -17.83 12.48 11.10
CA ALA A 233 -16.86 13.30 11.84
C ALA A 233 -16.65 14.67 11.16
N PRO A 234 -17.70 15.50 11.00
CA PRO A 234 -17.66 16.65 10.10
C PRO A 234 -16.63 17.72 10.48
N LEU A 235 -16.00 18.28 9.46
CA LEU A 235 -15.19 19.50 9.52
C LEU A 235 -15.99 20.65 10.14
N SER A 236 -15.30 21.48 10.93
CA SER A 236 -15.93 22.61 11.62
C SER A 236 -14.98 23.80 11.73
N SER A 237 -15.42 24.96 11.21
CA SER A 237 -14.69 26.21 11.34
C SER A 237 -14.70 26.81 12.76
N GLU A 238 -15.38 26.16 13.73
CA GLU A 238 -15.32 26.54 15.14
C GLU A 238 -13.94 26.19 15.74
N PRO A 239 -13.26 27.12 16.44
CA PRO A 239 -11.84 26.99 16.79
C PRO A 239 -11.46 25.70 17.53
N GLY A 240 -10.48 24.99 16.97
CA GLY A 240 -9.90 23.75 17.50
C GLY A 240 -10.66 22.48 17.14
N MET A 241 -11.78 22.56 16.42
CA MET A 241 -12.72 21.49 16.00
C MET A 241 -13.31 20.57 17.09
N GLY A 242 -12.60 20.32 18.19
CA GLY A 242 -12.89 19.27 19.16
C GLY A 242 -12.51 17.88 18.66
N ALA A 243 -12.38 16.93 19.58
CA ALA A 243 -12.29 15.52 19.21
C ALA A 243 -13.53 15.08 18.41
N PRO A 244 -13.40 14.18 17.43
CA PRO A 244 -14.50 13.34 16.94
C PRO A 244 -15.11 12.50 18.07
N ASP A 245 -16.16 11.72 17.76
CA ASP A 245 -16.69 10.77 18.76
C ASP A 245 -15.66 9.67 19.04
N LEU A 246 -15.44 9.33 20.31
CA LEU A 246 -14.37 8.39 20.71
C LEU A 246 -14.63 6.97 20.17
N ASP A 247 -15.91 6.62 19.99
CA ASP A 247 -16.35 5.38 19.37
C ASP A 247 -15.89 5.25 17.89
N LEU A 248 -15.38 6.33 17.27
CA LEU A 248 -14.77 6.31 15.93
C LEU A 248 -13.25 6.10 15.92
N ARG A 249 -12.55 5.97 17.08
CA ARG A 249 -11.06 5.96 17.14
C ARG A 249 -10.42 4.93 16.21
N THR A 250 -10.97 3.73 16.18
CA THR A 250 -10.43 2.57 15.47
C THR A 250 -11.26 2.21 14.24
N GLU A 251 -12.11 3.13 13.77
CA GLU A 251 -13.07 2.89 12.70
C GLU A 251 -12.49 3.26 11.32
N SER A 252 -12.76 2.40 10.35
CA SER A 252 -12.45 2.58 8.94
C SER A 252 -13.56 1.98 8.11
N PHE A 253 -14.22 2.80 7.29
CA PHE A 253 -15.30 2.36 6.40
C PHE A 253 -14.75 1.91 5.03
N LEU A 254 -13.42 1.98 4.87
CA LEU A 254 -12.69 1.60 3.66
C LEU A 254 -11.21 1.41 4.01
N HIS A 255 -10.70 0.20 3.84
CA HIS A 255 -9.30 -0.10 4.06
C HIS A 255 -8.42 0.41 2.91
N VAL A 256 -7.34 1.11 3.27
CA VAL A 256 -6.25 1.39 2.33
C VAL A 256 -5.32 0.17 2.28
N GLN A 257 -4.93 -0.23 1.07
CA GLN A 257 -4.12 -1.43 0.81
C GLN A 257 -2.72 -1.09 0.30
N ASN A 258 -2.57 0.01 -0.45
CA ASN A 258 -1.26 0.49 -0.89
C ASN A 258 -1.17 2.02 -0.77
N VAL A 259 0.00 2.52 -0.41
CA VAL A 259 0.36 3.94 -0.49
C VAL A 259 1.61 4.05 -1.36
N VAL A 260 1.43 4.38 -2.64
CA VAL A 260 2.48 4.33 -3.65
C VAL A 260 3.19 5.68 -3.73
N TYR A 261 4.52 5.68 -3.59
CA TYR A 261 5.36 6.88 -3.75
C TYR A 261 5.89 6.92 -5.19
N LEU A 262 5.47 7.93 -5.95
CA LEU A 262 5.86 8.12 -7.35
C LEU A 262 7.21 8.86 -7.47
N PRO A 263 7.85 8.82 -8.66
CA PRO A 263 9.06 9.59 -8.93
C PRO A 263 8.85 11.09 -8.77
N GLU A 264 9.81 11.75 -8.13
CA GLU A 264 9.87 13.19 -7.90
C GLU A 264 10.35 13.89 -9.19
N PRO A 265 9.55 14.80 -9.81
CA PRO A 265 9.97 15.60 -10.97
C PRO A 265 11.17 16.51 -10.71
N ASN A 266 11.46 16.82 -9.45
CA ASN A 266 12.57 17.65 -9.01
C ASN A 266 13.43 16.86 -8.02
N GLU A 267 14.56 16.34 -8.51
CA GLU A 267 15.54 15.65 -7.71
C GLU A 267 16.43 16.63 -6.94
N TYR A 268 16.62 16.29 -5.66
CA TYR A 268 17.42 17.03 -4.70
C TYR A 268 18.37 16.05 -4.01
N VAL A 269 19.67 16.35 -4.07
CA VAL A 269 20.73 15.53 -3.47
C VAL A 269 21.65 16.39 -2.62
N ARG A 270 21.52 16.29 -1.30
CA ARG A 270 22.37 16.97 -0.32
C ARG A 270 23.67 16.19 -0.12
N LYS A 271 24.81 16.86 -0.24
CA LYS A 271 26.14 16.24 -0.08
C LYS A 271 26.68 16.35 1.34
N GLU A 272 27.71 15.55 1.65
CA GLU A 272 28.47 15.60 2.91
C GLU A 272 29.09 16.97 3.23
N ASP A 273 29.24 17.87 2.24
CA ASP A 273 29.74 19.24 2.41
C ASP A 273 28.61 20.28 2.61
N GLY A 274 27.36 19.83 2.75
CA GLY A 274 26.16 20.65 2.86
C GLY A 274 25.57 21.09 1.51
N THR A 275 26.30 20.98 0.40
CA THR A 275 25.82 21.52 -0.88
C THR A 275 24.71 20.67 -1.51
N LEU A 276 23.69 21.34 -2.01
CA LEU A 276 22.53 20.75 -2.68
C LEU A 276 22.74 20.71 -4.20
N ASP A 277 22.69 19.51 -4.80
CA ASP A 277 22.49 19.37 -6.25
C ASP A 277 21.00 19.31 -6.57
N TYR A 278 20.60 19.95 -7.67
CA TYR A 278 19.22 19.98 -8.18
C TYR A 278 19.17 19.49 -9.63
N ARG A 279 18.19 18.64 -9.95
CA ARG A 279 17.87 18.21 -11.32
C ARG A 279 16.36 18.11 -11.53
N HIS A 280 15.84 18.69 -12.60
CA HIS A 280 14.50 18.39 -13.07
C HIS A 280 14.52 17.12 -13.96
N ASP A 281 13.58 16.19 -13.76
CA ASP A 281 13.44 14.98 -14.58
C ASP A 281 12.09 14.92 -15.32
N ALA A 282 12.14 15.14 -16.63
CA ALA A 282 10.98 14.99 -17.51
C ALA A 282 10.47 13.53 -17.61
N ALA A 283 11.29 12.51 -17.35
CA ALA A 283 10.82 11.13 -17.31
C ALA A 283 9.97 10.85 -16.05
N ALA A 284 10.24 11.53 -14.94
CA ALA A 284 9.38 11.49 -13.76
C ALA A 284 8.05 12.21 -14.01
N VAL A 285 8.05 13.36 -14.71
CA VAL A 285 6.82 14.04 -15.16
C VAL A 285 5.94 13.08 -15.99
N GLU A 286 6.50 12.41 -17.01
CA GLU A 286 5.73 11.47 -17.83
C GLU A 286 5.24 10.23 -17.06
N ALA A 287 6.01 9.73 -16.08
CA ALA A 287 5.59 8.63 -15.21
C ALA A 287 4.42 9.05 -14.30
N VAL A 288 4.49 10.24 -13.68
CA VAL A 288 3.42 10.81 -12.84
C VAL A 288 2.14 11.03 -13.67
N LYS A 289 2.23 11.58 -14.88
CA LYS A 289 1.08 11.71 -15.80
C LYS A 289 0.45 10.34 -16.14
N ALA A 290 1.27 9.36 -16.51
CA ALA A 290 0.78 8.03 -16.90
C ALA A 290 0.05 7.35 -15.74
N PHE A 291 0.64 7.38 -14.55
CA PHE A 291 0.04 6.81 -13.34
C PHE A 291 -1.27 7.53 -12.98
N LEU A 292 -1.29 8.87 -13.02
CA LEU A 292 -2.48 9.68 -12.77
C LEU A 292 -3.60 9.37 -13.76
N MET A 293 -3.28 9.17 -15.04
CA MET A 293 -4.28 8.88 -16.07
C MET A 293 -4.94 7.50 -15.91
N ASP A 294 -4.18 6.51 -15.43
CA ASP A 294 -4.67 5.15 -15.23
C ASP A 294 -5.36 4.95 -13.86
N ASN A 295 -5.01 5.72 -12.82
CA ASN A 295 -5.44 5.47 -11.43
C ASN A 295 -6.25 6.61 -10.76
N GLY A 296 -6.16 7.85 -11.25
CA GLY A 296 -6.83 9.01 -10.65
C GLY A 296 -5.89 10.01 -9.98
N ALA A 297 -6.46 10.91 -9.17
CA ALA A 297 -5.73 12.04 -8.58
C ALA A 297 -4.61 11.59 -7.62
N LEU A 298 -3.52 12.37 -7.59
CA LEU A 298 -2.35 12.12 -6.74
C LEU A 298 -2.16 13.28 -5.76
N SER A 299 -1.82 12.98 -4.52
CA SER A 299 -1.45 14.01 -3.54
C SER A 299 -0.02 14.51 -3.80
N VAL A 300 0.21 15.82 -3.71
CA VAL A 300 1.54 16.46 -3.89
C VAL A 300 1.71 17.62 -2.90
N GLY A 301 2.92 17.75 -2.35
CA GLY A 301 3.34 18.92 -1.58
C GLY A 301 3.93 20.01 -2.48
N TYR A 302 3.69 21.29 -2.16
CA TYR A 302 4.40 22.43 -2.73
C TYR A 302 4.48 23.60 -1.73
N TYR A 303 5.27 24.62 -2.06
CA TYR A 303 5.37 25.87 -1.30
C TYR A 303 4.29 26.84 -1.75
N ALA A 304 3.25 27.01 -0.93
CA ALA A 304 2.31 28.11 -1.05
C ALA A 304 2.81 29.33 -0.26
N ASP A 305 2.98 30.47 -0.92
CA ASP A 305 3.31 31.72 -0.24
C ASP A 305 2.07 32.36 0.46
N GLU A 306 2.33 33.22 1.44
CA GLU A 306 1.29 33.89 2.23
C GLU A 306 0.26 34.67 1.40
N ALA A 307 0.66 35.26 0.27
CA ALA A 307 -0.18 36.10 -0.56
C ALA A 307 -0.99 35.29 -1.59
N GLN A 308 -0.54 34.09 -1.96
CA GLN A 308 -1.36 33.10 -2.67
C GLN A 308 -2.48 32.58 -1.75
N ALA A 309 -2.14 32.16 -0.53
CA ALA A 309 -3.12 31.65 0.45
C ALA A 309 -4.06 32.74 0.98
N ASN A 310 -3.58 33.99 1.10
CA ASN A 310 -4.38 35.13 1.55
C ASN A 310 -3.93 36.44 0.86
N PRO A 311 -4.62 36.88 -0.21
CA PRO A 311 -4.25 38.10 -0.95
C PRO A 311 -4.43 39.42 -0.15
N LEU A 312 -4.86 39.37 1.11
CA LEU A 312 -4.81 40.51 2.03
C LEU A 312 -3.47 40.65 2.75
N LYS A 313 -2.58 39.65 2.66
CA LYS A 313 -1.23 39.66 3.27
C LYS A 313 -0.18 40.40 2.44
N GLY A 314 -0.32 40.43 1.11
CA GLY A 314 0.62 41.12 0.23
C GLY A 314 0.42 40.83 -1.25
N SER A 315 1.47 40.99 -2.04
CA SER A 315 1.58 40.50 -3.41
C SER A 315 2.52 39.30 -3.44
N SER A 316 2.13 38.24 -4.13
CA SER A 316 3.00 37.10 -4.47
C SER A 316 3.83 37.43 -5.71
N ASP A 317 5.08 36.97 -5.75
CA ASP A 317 5.94 36.99 -6.95
C ASP A 317 5.73 35.73 -7.83
N TYR A 318 5.04 34.70 -7.32
CA TYR A 318 4.91 33.37 -7.92
C TYR A 318 3.50 33.09 -8.48
N TRP A 319 2.45 33.64 -7.85
CA TRP A 319 1.05 33.51 -8.24
C TRP A 319 0.63 34.55 -9.29
N ASN A 320 -0.04 34.09 -10.35
CA ASN A 320 -0.78 34.94 -11.29
C ASN A 320 -2.30 34.74 -11.12
N PRO A 321 -3.04 35.71 -10.57
CA PRO A 321 -4.49 35.60 -10.41
C PRO A 321 -5.27 35.70 -11.73
N ASP A 322 -4.74 36.35 -12.77
CA ASP A 322 -5.39 36.44 -14.10
C ASP A 322 -5.30 35.12 -14.89
N ALA A 323 -4.48 34.18 -14.43
CA ALA A 323 -4.28 32.88 -15.05
C ALA A 323 -4.58 31.68 -14.12
N SER A 324 -4.86 31.93 -12.84
CA SER A 324 -4.87 30.93 -11.77
C SER A 324 -3.63 30.03 -11.85
N ALA A 325 -2.43 30.63 -11.87
CA ALA A 325 -1.18 29.92 -12.17
C ALA A 325 -0.10 30.20 -11.14
N TYR A 326 0.65 29.17 -10.71
CA TYR A 326 1.71 29.25 -9.71
C TYR A 326 3.02 28.61 -10.19
N CYS A 327 4.15 29.27 -9.91
CA CYS A 327 5.47 28.69 -10.07
C CYS A 327 6.48 29.34 -9.11
N TYR A 328 6.85 28.63 -8.05
CA TYR A 328 8.05 28.89 -7.28
C TYR A 328 9.28 28.36 -8.04
N THR A 329 10.38 29.12 -8.07
CA THR A 329 11.62 28.71 -8.76
C THR A 329 12.89 28.87 -7.94
N GLY A 330 12.78 28.96 -6.60
CA GLY A 330 13.92 29.00 -5.70
C GLY A 330 14.68 27.67 -5.67
N ARG A 331 15.99 27.73 -5.41
CA ARG A 331 16.92 26.57 -5.46
C ARG A 331 18.02 26.69 -4.40
N ASP A 332 17.68 27.31 -3.29
CA ASP A 332 18.44 27.41 -2.05
C ASP A 332 18.30 26.10 -1.25
N GLU A 333 19.00 26.03 -0.11
CA GLU A 333 18.90 24.89 0.82
C GLU A 333 17.46 24.74 1.37
N ASP A 334 16.72 25.85 1.45
CA ASP A 334 15.30 25.88 1.83
C ASP A 334 14.41 25.18 0.77
N ALA A 335 14.68 25.32 -0.53
CA ALA A 335 13.81 24.82 -1.60
C ALA A 335 13.51 23.31 -1.56
N ALA A 336 14.44 22.49 -1.05
CA ALA A 336 14.23 21.05 -0.89
C ALA A 336 13.28 20.68 0.27
N VAL A 337 12.95 21.64 1.15
CA VAL A 337 12.13 21.44 2.36
C VAL A 337 11.01 22.48 2.50
N LEU A 338 10.84 23.36 1.50
CA LEU A 338 9.87 24.48 1.53
C LEU A 338 8.42 24.05 1.28
N ALA A 339 8.15 22.80 0.90
CA ALA A 339 6.79 22.31 0.74
C ALA A 339 6.02 22.46 2.07
N ASN A 340 5.02 23.34 2.06
CA ASN A 340 4.28 23.74 3.25
C ASN A 340 2.77 23.48 3.13
N HIS A 341 2.29 23.16 1.93
CA HIS A 341 0.89 22.97 1.60
C HIS A 341 0.74 21.76 0.65
N GLU A 342 -0.26 20.92 0.90
CA GLU A 342 -0.52 19.70 0.15
C GLU A 342 -1.87 19.77 -0.57
N VAL A 343 -1.90 19.27 -1.81
CA VAL A 343 -2.99 19.44 -2.78
C VAL A 343 -3.04 18.22 -3.72
N SER A 344 -4.12 18.06 -4.46
CA SER A 344 -4.20 16.97 -5.45
C SER A 344 -3.93 17.45 -6.86
N ILE A 345 -2.94 16.87 -7.55
CA ILE A 345 -2.91 16.94 -9.01
C ILE A 345 -3.99 16.02 -9.58
N VAL A 346 -4.82 16.59 -10.45
CA VAL A 346 -5.96 15.90 -11.08
C VAL A 346 -5.77 15.74 -12.58
N GLY A 347 -4.90 16.54 -13.21
CA GLY A 347 -4.65 16.50 -14.65
C GLY A 347 -3.41 17.30 -15.05
N TRP A 348 -3.24 17.56 -16.34
CA TRP A 348 -2.10 18.30 -16.89
C TRP A 348 -2.42 18.97 -18.22
N ASP A 349 -1.62 19.96 -18.60
CA ASP A 349 -1.67 20.68 -19.88
C ASP A 349 -0.25 21.06 -20.32
N ASP A 350 0.30 20.32 -21.28
CA ASP A 350 1.63 20.54 -21.88
C ASP A 350 1.69 21.82 -22.74
N THR A 351 0.53 22.39 -23.08
CA THR A 351 0.42 23.61 -23.88
C THR A 351 0.23 24.87 -23.03
N PHE A 352 0.29 24.74 -21.70
CA PHE A 352 0.17 25.87 -20.78
C PHE A 352 1.42 26.78 -20.85
N SER A 353 1.30 27.85 -21.64
CA SER A 353 2.38 28.80 -21.92
C SER A 353 2.99 29.42 -20.66
N LYS A 354 4.31 29.39 -20.55
CA LYS A 354 5.09 29.90 -19.41
C LYS A 354 4.95 31.40 -19.18
N GLU A 355 4.59 32.15 -20.20
CA GLU A 355 4.24 33.57 -20.10
C GLU A 355 2.96 33.84 -19.27
N ARG A 356 2.23 32.79 -18.85
CA ARG A 356 1.08 32.90 -17.94
C ARG A 356 1.45 32.83 -16.45
N PHE A 357 2.68 32.48 -16.06
CA PHE A 357 3.12 32.54 -14.66
C PHE A 357 3.72 33.91 -14.32
N SER A 358 3.62 34.33 -13.04
CA SER A 358 4.22 35.59 -12.57
C SER A 358 5.76 35.51 -12.55
N THR A 359 6.28 34.42 -11.99
CA THR A 359 7.68 33.99 -12.17
C THR A 359 7.72 32.96 -13.29
N GLN A 360 8.50 33.22 -14.35
CA GLN A 360 8.49 32.39 -15.56
C GLN A 360 9.32 31.10 -15.39
N PRO A 361 8.74 29.91 -15.58
CA PRO A 361 9.47 28.64 -15.60
C PRO A 361 10.36 28.48 -16.84
N ALA A 362 11.15 27.41 -16.87
CA ALA A 362 12.09 27.13 -17.94
C ALA A 362 11.40 26.87 -19.30
N ASP A 363 10.35 26.06 -19.30
CA ASP A 363 9.52 25.79 -20.47
C ASP A 363 8.02 25.78 -20.15
N ASP A 364 7.20 25.60 -21.19
CA ASP A 364 5.75 25.47 -21.07
C ASP A 364 5.36 24.16 -20.35
N GLY A 365 4.13 24.11 -19.83
CA GLY A 365 3.56 22.91 -19.23
C GLY A 365 3.21 23.06 -17.74
N ALA A 366 2.03 22.55 -17.38
CA ALA A 366 1.50 22.68 -16.02
C ALA A 366 0.60 21.50 -15.60
N TRP A 367 0.69 21.13 -14.33
CA TRP A 367 -0.32 20.31 -13.65
C TRP A 367 -1.62 21.10 -13.45
N ILE A 368 -2.75 20.43 -13.53
CA ILE A 368 -4.06 20.93 -13.10
C ILE A 368 -4.28 20.44 -11.67
N VAL A 369 -4.45 21.37 -10.73
CA VAL A 369 -4.46 21.10 -9.28
C VAL A 369 -5.83 21.41 -8.68
N LYS A 370 -6.37 20.48 -7.88
CA LYS A 370 -7.51 20.72 -6.99
C LYS A 370 -6.98 21.19 -5.63
N ASN A 371 -7.38 22.39 -5.18
CA ASN A 371 -6.96 22.96 -3.91
C ASN A 371 -8.02 22.72 -2.81
N SER A 372 -7.65 22.93 -1.55
CA SER A 372 -8.47 22.73 -0.35
C SER A 372 -8.88 24.05 0.33
N TRP A 373 -8.93 25.17 -0.42
CA TRP A 373 -9.30 26.51 0.08
C TRP A 373 -10.70 26.96 -0.38
N GLY A 374 -11.55 26.03 -0.79
CA GLY A 374 -12.90 26.29 -1.28
C GLY A 374 -12.97 26.85 -2.70
N THR A 375 -14.16 26.77 -3.31
CA THR A 375 -14.42 27.18 -4.71
C THR A 375 -14.27 28.68 -4.99
N GLY A 376 -13.98 29.51 -3.97
CA GLY A 376 -13.67 30.93 -4.11
C GLY A 376 -12.22 31.23 -4.47
N PHE A 377 -11.34 30.23 -4.45
CA PHE A 377 -9.93 30.35 -4.84
C PHE A 377 -9.74 30.04 -6.34
N GLY A 378 -8.86 30.77 -7.03
CA GLY A 378 -8.42 30.44 -8.39
C GLY A 378 -9.57 30.27 -9.41
N ASP A 379 -9.51 29.17 -10.16
CA ASP A 379 -10.50 28.73 -11.15
C ASP A 379 -11.49 27.74 -10.49
N GLU A 380 -12.52 28.27 -9.80
CA GLU A 380 -13.53 27.51 -9.05
C GLU A 380 -12.95 26.50 -8.02
N GLY A 381 -11.79 26.82 -7.43
CA GLY A 381 -11.03 25.97 -6.50
C GLY A 381 -9.79 25.32 -7.12
N TYR A 382 -9.61 25.42 -8.43
CA TYR A 382 -8.49 24.83 -9.17
C TYR A 382 -7.43 25.87 -9.56
N PHE A 383 -6.22 25.39 -9.84
CA PHE A 383 -5.15 26.22 -10.40
C PHE A 383 -4.16 25.39 -11.23
N TYR A 384 -3.28 26.08 -11.96
CA TYR A 384 -2.19 25.51 -12.72
C TYR A 384 -0.87 25.63 -11.94
N LEU A 385 -0.18 24.52 -11.71
CA LEU A 385 1.14 24.47 -11.08
C LEU A 385 2.18 24.07 -12.13
N SER A 386 3.23 24.86 -12.33
CA SER A 386 4.25 24.53 -13.34
C SER A 386 4.92 23.17 -13.07
N TYR A 387 5.23 22.40 -14.13
CA TYR A 387 6.11 21.23 -13.98
C TYR A 387 7.49 21.59 -13.42
N TYR A 388 7.92 22.83 -13.63
CA TYR A 388 9.19 23.38 -13.16
C TYR A 388 9.07 24.13 -11.83
N ASP A 389 7.94 24.01 -11.12
CA ASP A 389 7.86 24.48 -9.75
C ASP A 389 8.83 23.68 -8.89
N THR A 390 9.83 24.34 -8.32
CA THR A 390 10.94 23.68 -7.63
C THR A 390 10.55 23.13 -6.26
N SER A 391 9.40 23.53 -5.71
CA SER A 391 8.89 23.03 -4.43
C SER A 391 7.96 21.82 -4.55
N PHE A 392 7.56 21.46 -5.78
CA PHE A 392 6.77 20.25 -6.05
C PHE A 392 7.51 19.01 -5.49
N SER A 393 6.83 18.26 -4.64
CA SER A 393 7.38 17.10 -3.95
C SER A 393 6.31 16.09 -3.53
N GLN A 394 6.74 14.90 -3.16
CA GLN A 394 5.95 13.82 -2.57
C GLN A 394 4.72 13.34 -3.38
N PRO A 395 4.78 13.18 -4.72
CA PRO A 395 3.66 12.64 -5.50
C PRO A 395 3.30 11.24 -5.00
N THR A 396 2.08 11.10 -4.48
CA THR A 396 1.64 9.92 -3.73
C THR A 396 0.23 9.51 -4.15
N PHE A 397 0.02 8.22 -4.37
CA PHE A 397 -1.30 7.61 -4.58
C PHE A 397 -1.70 6.77 -3.37
N TYR A 398 -2.98 6.78 -3.01
CA TYR A 398 -3.54 5.97 -1.95
C TYR A 398 -4.56 5.00 -2.56
N GLU A 399 -4.21 3.72 -2.68
CA GLU A 399 -5.07 2.68 -3.27
C GLU A 399 -5.96 2.07 -2.18
N ALA A 400 -7.27 2.20 -2.37
CA ALA A 400 -8.28 1.50 -1.61
C ALA A 400 -8.26 -0.02 -1.86
N GLU A 401 -8.95 -0.77 -1.00
CA GLU A 401 -9.31 -2.15 -1.29
C GLU A 401 -10.25 -2.30 -2.50
N ASP A 402 -10.22 -3.49 -3.13
CA ASP A 402 -10.99 -3.83 -4.34
C ASP A 402 -12.46 -4.18 -3.99
N ALA A 403 -13.17 -3.23 -3.34
CA ALA A 403 -14.54 -3.37 -2.84
C ALA A 403 -15.43 -2.17 -3.16
N ASP A 404 -16.74 -2.40 -3.40
CA ASP A 404 -17.74 -1.34 -3.52
C ASP A 404 -17.80 -0.51 -2.22
N TYR A 405 -17.53 0.80 -2.27
CA TYR A 405 -17.63 1.64 -1.08
C TYR A 405 -19.10 1.90 -0.71
N ARG A 406 -19.45 1.68 0.57
CA ARG A 406 -20.82 1.84 1.09
C ARG A 406 -20.87 2.47 2.49
N GLY A 407 -19.85 3.26 2.85
CA GLY A 407 -19.69 3.77 4.21
C GLY A 407 -19.58 2.62 5.21
N ALA A 408 -20.24 2.73 6.36
CA ALA A 408 -20.25 1.68 7.39
C ALA A 408 -20.91 0.33 6.98
N GLU A 409 -21.35 0.18 5.71
CA GLU A 409 -21.85 -1.07 5.12
C GLU A 409 -20.95 -1.62 4.00
N THR A 410 -19.67 -1.22 3.93
CA THR A 410 -18.66 -1.76 2.98
C THR A 410 -18.39 -3.25 3.26
N ASP A 411 -18.42 -4.09 2.22
CA ASP A 411 -17.99 -5.50 2.29
C ASP A 411 -16.47 -5.57 2.08
N HIS A 412 -15.69 -5.50 3.16
CA HIS A 412 -14.21 -5.45 3.11
C HIS A 412 -13.55 -6.69 2.47
N VAL A 413 -12.38 -6.51 1.87
CA VAL A 413 -11.57 -7.58 1.24
C VAL A 413 -10.85 -8.43 2.30
N TYR A 414 -10.47 -7.80 3.41
CA TYR A 414 -9.86 -8.44 4.58
C TYR A 414 -10.69 -8.06 5.82
N ASP A 415 -11.05 -9.06 6.64
CA ASP A 415 -11.83 -8.88 7.87
C ASP A 415 -10.94 -8.47 9.07
N GLY A 416 -9.61 -8.56 8.94
CA GLY A 416 -8.69 -8.37 10.05
C GLY A 416 -7.26 -8.05 9.64
N ILE A 417 -6.56 -7.39 10.55
CA ILE A 417 -5.16 -6.98 10.42
C ILE A 417 -4.37 -7.43 11.65
N TYR A 418 -3.08 -7.74 11.45
CA TYR A 418 -2.09 -8.06 12.45
C TYR A 418 -0.91 -7.10 12.26
N GLN A 419 -0.67 -6.24 13.25
CA GLN A 419 0.26 -5.12 13.13
C GLN A 419 0.82 -4.71 14.50
N TYR A 420 2.07 -4.28 14.53
CA TYR A 420 2.67 -3.65 15.71
C TYR A 420 3.20 -2.23 15.44
N ASP A 421 3.30 -1.83 14.17
CA ASP A 421 3.75 -0.52 13.71
C ASP A 421 2.59 0.47 13.54
N GLY A 422 2.54 1.51 14.37
CA GLY A 422 1.44 2.49 14.39
C GLY A 422 1.79 3.87 13.84
N ALA A 423 3.09 4.21 13.80
CA ALA A 423 3.64 5.46 13.27
C ALA A 423 4.56 5.24 12.05
N GLY A 424 4.67 4.00 11.56
CA GLY A 424 5.29 3.64 10.27
C GLY A 424 6.82 3.68 10.31
N PHE A 425 7.43 4.85 10.47
CA PHE A 425 8.85 4.97 10.82
C PHE A 425 9.11 5.76 12.10
N GLY A 426 8.08 6.35 12.72
CA GLY A 426 8.26 7.27 13.82
C GLY A 426 8.98 8.54 13.36
N ASP A 427 10.09 8.88 14.02
CA ASP A 427 10.84 10.12 13.80
C ASP A 427 11.92 10.04 12.72
N ALA A 428 12.42 8.85 12.38
CA ALA A 428 13.60 8.74 11.50
C ALA A 428 13.68 7.48 10.63
N MET A 429 14.29 7.62 9.44
CA MET A 429 14.48 6.53 8.47
C MET A 429 15.98 6.27 8.24
N TYR A 430 16.39 5.00 8.25
CA TYR A 430 17.80 4.59 8.18
C TYR A 430 18.06 3.49 7.15
N SER A 431 19.32 3.36 6.74
CA SER A 431 19.80 2.27 5.88
C SER A 431 21.17 1.75 6.33
N SER A 432 21.43 0.45 6.13
CA SER A 432 22.72 -0.18 6.35
C SER A 432 23.55 -0.35 5.07
N LYS A 433 24.85 -0.59 5.24
CA LYS A 433 25.80 -1.02 4.19
C LYS A 433 25.94 -2.55 4.12
N THR A 434 25.42 -3.24 5.12
CA THR A 434 25.39 -4.69 5.31
C THR A 434 23.94 -5.18 5.26
N ARG A 435 23.70 -6.48 5.02
CA ARG A 435 22.31 -6.96 5.01
C ARG A 435 21.73 -6.89 6.42
N MET A 436 20.47 -6.48 6.49
CA MET A 436 19.63 -6.55 7.68
C MET A 436 18.36 -7.33 7.35
N TRP A 437 17.83 -8.02 8.34
CA TRP A 437 16.52 -8.67 8.29
C TRP A 437 15.70 -8.19 9.47
N PHE A 438 14.38 -8.09 9.26
CA PHE A 438 13.40 -7.68 10.27
C PHE A 438 12.23 -8.65 10.26
N ALA A 439 11.62 -8.89 11.42
CA ALA A 439 10.48 -9.77 11.54
C ALA A 439 9.51 -9.32 12.63
N ASN A 440 8.20 -9.42 12.35
CA ASN A 440 7.15 -9.40 13.37
C ASN A 440 6.66 -10.83 13.63
N VAL A 441 6.30 -11.15 14.88
CA VAL A 441 5.82 -12.46 15.30
C VAL A 441 4.46 -12.31 15.97
N PHE A 442 3.42 -12.84 15.33
CA PHE A 442 2.03 -12.72 15.74
C PHE A 442 1.49 -14.02 16.35
N ALA A 443 0.58 -13.88 17.31
CA ALA A 443 -0.18 -15.00 17.89
C ALA A 443 -1.62 -15.01 17.34
N ALA A 444 -2.11 -16.17 16.89
CA ALA A 444 -3.41 -16.27 16.26
C ALA A 444 -4.58 -16.05 17.25
N ARG A 445 -5.43 -15.06 16.94
CA ARG A 445 -6.55 -14.61 17.77
C ARG A 445 -7.77 -15.52 17.67
N ASP A 446 -8.18 -15.86 16.45
CA ASP A 446 -9.26 -16.81 16.17
C ASP A 446 -8.91 -17.75 14.99
N TYR A 447 -9.88 -18.54 14.52
CA TYR A 447 -9.79 -19.29 13.28
C TYR A 447 -9.88 -18.35 12.08
N GLU A 448 -8.73 -18.00 11.52
CA GLU A 448 -8.59 -17.04 10.43
C GLU A 448 -7.82 -17.66 9.24
N THR A 449 -7.86 -17.00 8.08
CA THR A 449 -6.96 -17.31 6.95
C THR A 449 -6.09 -16.09 6.67
N VAL A 450 -4.77 -16.23 6.76
CA VAL A 450 -3.81 -15.20 6.35
C VAL A 450 -3.78 -15.14 4.81
N ARG A 451 -4.03 -13.95 4.26
CA ARG A 451 -4.25 -13.70 2.83
C ARG A 451 -3.21 -12.78 2.20
N ALA A 452 -2.71 -11.81 2.95
CA ALA A 452 -1.67 -10.91 2.48
C ALA A 452 -0.71 -10.51 3.61
N VAL A 453 0.43 -9.93 3.23
CA VAL A 453 1.35 -9.22 4.12
C VAL A 453 1.74 -7.88 3.49
N SER A 454 2.10 -6.88 4.29
CA SER A 454 2.63 -5.61 3.77
C SER A 454 3.97 -5.24 4.38
N ALA A 455 4.70 -4.38 3.66
CA ALA A 455 5.95 -3.78 4.09
C ALA A 455 6.08 -2.36 3.56
N ILE A 456 6.81 -1.50 4.28
CA ILE A 456 7.22 -0.18 3.78
C ILE A 456 8.55 -0.30 3.02
N VAL A 457 8.65 0.35 1.87
CA VAL A 457 9.78 0.29 0.92
C VAL A 457 10.22 1.71 0.56
N ASP A 458 11.44 2.10 0.96
CA ASP A 458 11.85 3.51 0.94
C ASP A 458 12.39 4.01 -0.41
N ALA A 459 12.86 3.09 -1.25
CA ALA A 459 13.49 3.41 -2.54
C ALA A 459 12.84 2.62 -3.67
N ALA A 460 12.56 3.30 -4.77
CA ALA A 460 11.99 2.73 -5.97
C ALA A 460 13.04 1.87 -6.71
N GLY A 461 12.61 0.78 -7.35
CA GLY A 461 13.54 -0.21 -7.92
C GLY A 461 14.20 -1.13 -6.89
N SER A 462 13.73 -1.15 -5.63
CA SER A 462 14.29 -2.02 -4.58
C SER A 462 13.96 -3.49 -4.81
N GLN A 463 14.90 -4.37 -4.49
CA GLN A 463 14.62 -5.78 -4.25
C GLN A 463 13.98 -5.92 -2.87
N VAL A 464 12.81 -6.55 -2.83
CA VAL A 464 12.08 -6.90 -1.61
C VAL A 464 11.97 -8.42 -1.55
N ASP A 465 12.53 -9.00 -0.49
CA ASP A 465 12.48 -10.42 -0.20
C ASP A 465 11.68 -10.61 1.12
N ILE A 466 10.55 -11.32 1.07
CA ILE A 466 9.67 -11.56 2.25
C ILE A 466 9.33 -13.05 2.35
N ALA A 467 9.30 -13.60 3.56
CA ALA A 467 8.87 -14.96 3.85
C ALA A 467 7.98 -15.03 5.09
N VAL A 468 7.06 -15.98 5.12
CA VAL A 468 6.13 -16.20 6.25
C VAL A 468 6.30 -17.60 6.79
N TYR A 469 6.47 -17.73 8.10
CA TYR A 469 6.69 -19.01 8.79
C TYR A 469 5.61 -19.25 9.85
N LYS A 470 4.96 -20.41 9.80
CA LYS A 470 3.97 -20.82 10.79
C LYS A 470 4.63 -21.59 11.94
N ASN A 471 4.22 -21.28 13.16
CA ASN A 471 4.66 -21.89 14.43
C ASN A 471 6.19 -21.92 14.63
N PRO A 472 6.91 -20.78 14.52
CA PRO A 472 8.30 -20.69 14.97
C PRO A 472 8.44 -21.05 16.45
N SER A 473 9.49 -21.77 16.80
CA SER A 473 9.69 -22.34 18.16
C SER A 473 11.14 -22.69 18.51
N GLY A 474 12.08 -22.62 17.55
CA GLY A 474 13.50 -22.75 17.80
C GLY A 474 14.10 -21.46 18.37
N ALA A 475 15.10 -21.57 19.24
CA ALA A 475 15.87 -20.43 19.71
C ALA A 475 17.12 -20.22 18.83
N SER A 476 17.38 -18.97 18.47
CA SER A 476 18.62 -18.51 17.87
C SER A 476 19.79 -18.53 18.88
N PRO A 477 21.06 -18.38 18.46
CA PRO A 477 22.22 -18.46 19.34
C PRO A 477 22.34 -17.32 20.38
N THR A 478 21.56 -16.24 20.24
CA THR A 478 21.46 -15.16 21.24
C THR A 478 20.66 -15.59 22.47
N GLY A 479 19.68 -16.48 22.27
CA GLY A 479 18.66 -16.85 23.25
C GLY A 479 17.24 -16.51 22.77
N GLU A 480 17.10 -15.54 21.87
CA GLU A 480 15.81 -15.11 21.33
C GLU A 480 15.24 -16.13 20.33
N LEU A 481 13.93 -16.04 20.08
CA LEU A 481 13.26 -16.84 19.06
C LEU A 481 13.93 -16.69 17.68
N ASP A 482 14.11 -17.78 16.95
CA ASP A 482 14.37 -17.74 15.51
C ASP A 482 13.01 -17.68 14.78
N PRO A 483 12.64 -16.55 14.15
CA PRO A 483 11.35 -16.41 13.48
C PRO A 483 11.23 -17.31 12.25
N ARG A 484 12.34 -17.84 11.72
CA ARG A 484 12.38 -18.75 10.55
C ARG A 484 12.32 -20.23 10.94
N SER A 485 12.30 -20.55 12.23
CA SER A 485 12.33 -21.93 12.75
C SER A 485 11.03 -22.73 12.54
N GLY A 486 9.97 -22.08 12.04
CA GLY A 486 8.67 -22.68 11.75
C GLY A 486 8.58 -23.38 10.39
N GLU A 487 7.36 -23.75 9.99
CA GLU A 487 7.07 -24.19 8.63
C GLU A 487 6.97 -22.96 7.71
N GLN A 488 7.88 -22.82 6.73
CA GLN A 488 7.77 -21.76 5.73
C GLN A 488 6.55 -22.03 4.83
N VAL A 489 5.49 -21.25 5.01
CA VAL A 489 4.21 -21.41 4.30
C VAL A 489 4.16 -20.57 3.02
N TRP A 490 4.86 -19.44 2.97
CA TRP A 490 4.92 -18.57 1.79
C TRP A 490 6.25 -17.79 1.72
N SER A 491 6.61 -17.33 0.52
CA SER A 491 7.67 -16.33 0.32
C SER A 491 7.67 -15.72 -1.09
N MET A 492 8.05 -14.45 -1.19
CA MET A 492 8.31 -13.74 -2.45
C MET A 492 9.73 -13.15 -2.51
N SER A 493 10.18 -12.81 -3.72
CA SER A 493 11.48 -12.20 -4.00
C SER A 493 11.38 -11.41 -5.31
N GLU A 494 11.01 -10.13 -5.22
CA GLU A 494 10.71 -9.29 -6.40
C GLU A 494 11.45 -7.95 -6.37
N THR A 495 11.65 -7.34 -7.54
CA THR A 495 12.13 -5.95 -7.66
C THR A 495 10.93 -5.07 -7.97
N LEU A 496 10.59 -4.15 -7.06
CA LEU A 496 9.39 -3.30 -7.16
C LEU A 496 9.69 -2.03 -7.94
N GLU A 497 8.75 -1.58 -8.79
CA GLU A 497 8.96 -0.39 -9.63
C GLU A 497 8.93 0.91 -8.81
N TYR A 498 8.00 1.03 -7.86
CA TYR A 498 7.83 2.20 -7.00
C TYR A 498 8.23 1.91 -5.54
N ALA A 499 8.51 2.99 -4.80
CA ALA A 499 8.54 2.98 -3.34
C ALA A 499 7.11 3.07 -2.78
N GLY A 500 6.92 2.83 -1.48
CA GLY A 500 5.60 2.95 -0.86
C GLY A 500 5.37 2.02 0.33
N GLN A 501 4.15 2.02 0.84
CA GLN A 501 3.63 1.02 1.76
C GLN A 501 2.80 0.05 0.92
N LEU A 502 3.24 -1.21 0.79
CA LEU A 502 2.78 -2.10 -0.27
C LEU A 502 2.34 -3.45 0.28
N THR A 503 1.20 -3.94 -0.19
CA THR A 503 0.56 -5.20 0.22
C THR A 503 0.70 -6.28 -0.84
N PHE A 504 1.08 -7.49 -0.40
CA PHE A 504 1.42 -8.64 -1.23
C PHE A 504 0.48 -9.81 -0.90
N ASP A 505 -0.33 -10.22 -1.87
CA ASP A 505 -1.29 -11.32 -1.78
C ASP A 505 -0.57 -12.69 -1.82
N LEU A 506 -0.94 -13.60 -0.92
CA LEU A 506 -0.40 -14.97 -0.83
C LEU A 506 -0.99 -15.92 -1.89
N GLY A 507 -2.14 -15.57 -2.48
CA GLY A 507 -2.77 -16.26 -3.60
C GLY A 507 -3.21 -17.69 -3.27
N GLU A 508 -2.75 -18.66 -4.06
CA GLU A 508 -3.04 -20.09 -3.87
C GLU A 508 -2.44 -20.65 -2.56
N ASP A 509 -1.47 -19.95 -1.96
CA ASP A 509 -0.71 -20.36 -0.77
C ASP A 509 -1.20 -19.69 0.53
N ALA A 510 -2.34 -18.99 0.51
CA ALA A 510 -3.00 -18.43 1.69
C ALA A 510 -3.37 -19.53 2.71
N PHE A 511 -3.03 -19.34 3.99
CA PHE A 511 -3.02 -20.42 4.98
C PHE A 511 -3.89 -20.16 6.21
N GLU A 512 -4.41 -21.24 6.80
CA GLU A 512 -5.27 -21.18 7.99
C GLU A 512 -4.44 -21.09 9.29
N ILE A 513 -4.89 -20.24 10.22
CA ILE A 513 -4.42 -20.17 11.61
C ILE A 513 -5.57 -20.47 12.58
N ALA A 514 -5.24 -20.84 13.81
CA ALA A 514 -6.18 -21.17 14.87
C ALA A 514 -5.63 -20.74 16.25
N PRO A 515 -6.48 -20.52 17.28
CA PRO A 515 -6.03 -20.09 18.60
C PRO A 515 -4.91 -20.96 19.18
N GLY A 516 -3.76 -20.34 19.43
CA GLY A 516 -2.54 -21.00 19.92
C GLY A 516 -1.53 -21.40 18.83
N ASP A 517 -1.84 -21.19 17.54
CA ASP A 517 -0.81 -21.03 16.51
C ASP A 517 -0.10 -19.66 16.68
N THR A 518 1.14 -19.58 16.21
CA THR A 518 1.86 -18.32 15.94
C THR A 518 2.29 -18.29 14.48
N PHE A 519 2.63 -17.12 13.96
CA PHE A 519 3.30 -16.97 12.67
C PHE A 519 4.21 -15.76 12.65
N SER A 520 5.27 -15.80 11.86
CA SER A 520 6.18 -14.67 11.63
C SER A 520 6.08 -14.16 10.20
N VAL A 521 6.24 -12.85 10.02
CA VAL A 521 6.51 -12.22 8.73
C VAL A 521 7.96 -11.73 8.79
N VAL A 522 8.81 -12.18 7.88
CA VAL A 522 10.25 -11.89 7.85
C VAL A 522 10.62 -11.20 6.54
N SER A 523 11.33 -10.07 6.58
CA SER A 523 11.75 -9.32 5.38
C SER A 523 13.23 -8.98 5.34
N THR A 524 13.74 -8.73 4.13
CA THR A 524 14.96 -7.95 3.87
C THR A 524 14.75 -7.13 2.60
N ILE A 525 15.05 -5.83 2.65
CA ILE A 525 14.88 -4.88 1.53
C ILE A 525 16.24 -4.32 1.12
N ARG A 526 16.54 -4.33 -0.18
CA ARG A 526 17.81 -3.87 -0.77
C ARG A 526 17.57 -2.88 -1.90
N PHE A 527 18.07 -1.66 -1.71
CA PHE A 527 17.95 -0.55 -2.65
C PHE A 527 18.80 -0.77 -3.92
N PRO A 528 18.50 -0.08 -5.04
CA PRO A 528 19.29 -0.15 -6.28
C PRO A 528 20.79 0.16 -6.11
N ASN A 529 21.12 1.04 -5.15
CA ASN A 529 22.50 1.42 -4.82
C ASN A 529 23.27 0.36 -4.00
N GLY A 530 22.62 -0.77 -3.65
CA GLY A 530 23.22 -1.88 -2.92
C GLY A 530 23.18 -1.75 -1.39
N ARG A 531 22.61 -0.68 -0.85
CA ARG A 531 22.30 -0.54 0.58
C ARG A 531 21.06 -1.35 0.96
N PHE A 532 20.87 -1.57 2.25
CA PHE A 532 19.71 -2.27 2.81
C PHE A 532 18.90 -1.33 3.71
N GLN A 533 17.59 -1.51 3.75
CA GLN A 533 16.70 -0.71 4.59
C GLN A 533 16.83 -1.08 6.08
N VAL A 534 16.59 -0.14 6.99
CA VAL A 534 16.25 -0.43 8.38
C VAL A 534 14.73 -0.44 8.46
N SER A 535 14.12 -1.63 8.41
CA SER A 535 12.66 -1.81 8.29
C SER A 535 12.00 -1.93 9.66
N ALA A 536 12.22 -0.92 10.51
CA ALA A 536 11.64 -0.77 11.83
C ALA A 536 11.32 0.70 12.12
N GLU A 537 10.35 0.96 12.99
CA GLU A 537 10.11 2.30 13.55
C GLU A 537 11.28 2.76 14.42
N ILE A 538 11.51 4.07 14.47
CA ILE A 538 12.60 4.68 15.22
C ILE A 538 12.09 5.94 15.94
N GLU A 539 12.27 5.98 17.25
CA GLU A 539 12.07 7.17 18.09
C GLU A 539 13.40 7.92 18.22
N ASP A 540 13.36 9.25 18.10
CA ASP A 540 14.49 10.14 18.35
C ASP A 540 14.16 11.04 19.55
N GLU A 541 14.90 10.87 20.65
CA GLU A 541 14.69 11.61 21.90
C GLU A 541 14.82 13.14 21.75
N SER A 542 15.37 13.63 20.63
CA SER A 542 15.50 15.06 20.31
C SER A 542 14.35 15.60 19.44
N ILE A 543 13.54 14.73 18.85
CA ILE A 543 12.38 15.08 18.02
C ILE A 543 11.08 14.88 18.81
N GLY A 544 10.84 13.67 19.34
CA GLY A 544 9.63 13.34 20.10
C GLY A 544 8.33 13.52 19.30
N GLY A 545 8.33 13.16 18.01
CA GLY A 545 7.20 13.32 17.11
C GLY A 545 6.25 12.11 17.08
N ALA A 546 6.68 10.96 17.60
CA ALA A 546 5.87 9.77 17.79
C ALA A 546 6.17 9.09 19.14
N ASP A 547 5.13 8.68 19.85
CA ASP A 547 5.22 7.74 20.97
C ASP A 547 5.21 6.31 20.37
N LEU A 548 6.23 5.50 20.66
CA LEU A 548 6.36 4.13 20.15
C LEU A 548 6.35 3.06 21.25
N THR A 549 5.66 1.94 21.05
CA THR A 549 5.71 0.75 21.92
C THR A 549 6.38 -0.43 21.21
N CYS A 550 7.13 -1.22 21.97
CA CYS A 550 7.77 -2.45 21.50
C CYS A 550 7.98 -3.36 22.71
N GLU A 551 7.23 -4.46 22.76
CA GLU A 551 7.20 -5.42 23.87
C GLU A 551 7.95 -6.72 23.50
N PRO A 552 8.59 -7.40 24.48
CA PRO A 552 9.42 -8.55 24.18
C PRO A 552 8.72 -9.67 23.41
N GLY A 553 9.33 -10.09 22.30
CA GLY A 553 8.83 -11.10 21.40
C GLY A 553 7.90 -10.62 20.28
N GLN A 554 7.51 -9.33 20.23
CA GLN A 554 6.77 -8.77 19.08
C GLN A 554 7.65 -8.71 17.82
N SER A 555 8.83 -8.10 17.96
CA SER A 555 9.77 -7.79 16.88
C SER A 555 11.13 -8.44 17.06
N LEU A 556 11.76 -8.79 15.94
CA LEU A 556 13.12 -9.32 15.90
C LEU A 556 13.89 -8.74 14.72
N CYS A 557 15.18 -8.46 14.92
CA CYS A 557 16.10 -7.98 13.89
C CYS A 557 17.39 -8.81 13.86
N ALA A 558 18.07 -8.83 12.71
CA ALA A 558 19.37 -9.47 12.52
C ALA A 558 20.20 -8.69 11.49
N ASP A 559 21.54 -8.74 11.57
CA ASP A 559 22.41 -8.18 10.51
C ASP A 559 23.68 -9.00 10.24
N ASP A 560 24.25 -8.84 9.04
CA ASP A 560 25.51 -9.48 8.61
C ASP A 560 26.72 -9.10 9.50
N GLU A 561 26.62 -8.06 10.36
CA GLU A 561 27.71 -7.60 11.24
C GLU A 561 27.72 -8.36 12.59
N THR A 562 26.55 -8.76 13.06
CA THR A 562 26.34 -9.51 14.32
C THR A 562 26.31 -11.03 14.13
N GLY A 563 25.90 -11.52 12.97
CA GLY A 563 25.97 -12.95 12.63
C GLY A 563 25.12 -13.40 11.44
N GLY A 564 24.31 -12.52 10.86
CA GLY A 564 23.37 -12.81 9.79
C GLY A 564 22.05 -13.41 10.29
N GLU A 565 21.24 -13.92 9.36
CA GLU A 565 19.92 -14.53 9.59
C GLU A 565 19.83 -15.73 10.55
N ASP A 566 20.94 -16.17 11.14
CA ASP A 566 20.97 -17.13 12.24
C ASP A 566 20.89 -16.44 13.63
N PHE A 567 21.23 -15.14 13.76
CA PHE A 567 21.40 -14.43 15.03
C PHE A 567 20.39 -13.30 15.19
N TRP A 568 19.31 -13.57 15.93
CA TRP A 568 18.19 -12.64 16.11
C TRP A 568 18.24 -11.90 17.43
N TYR A 569 17.84 -10.63 17.41
CA TYR A 569 17.85 -9.71 18.54
C TYR A 569 16.52 -8.99 18.65
N ASP A 570 15.98 -8.91 19.87
CA ASP A 570 14.72 -8.24 20.19
C ASP A 570 14.95 -6.74 20.46
N PRO A 571 14.35 -5.80 19.70
CA PRO A 571 14.48 -4.35 19.94
C PRO A 571 14.01 -3.91 21.32
N ALA A 572 13.01 -4.57 21.93
CA ALA A 572 12.51 -4.26 23.26
C ALA A 572 13.56 -4.51 24.37
N SER A 573 14.61 -5.31 24.08
CA SER A 573 15.78 -5.46 24.97
C SER A 573 16.73 -4.24 24.95
N GLY A 574 16.48 -3.26 24.07
CA GLY A 574 17.40 -2.18 23.74
C GLY A 574 18.47 -2.56 22.70
N ALA A 575 18.30 -3.71 22.03
CA ALA A 575 19.17 -4.12 20.95
C ALA A 575 19.09 -3.14 19.77
N MET A 576 20.20 -2.96 19.06
CA MET A 576 20.34 -2.05 17.92
C MET A 576 20.07 -0.55 18.16
N ASN A 577 19.74 -0.11 19.38
CA ASN A 577 19.59 1.30 19.74
C ASN A 577 20.87 2.13 19.48
N GLY A 578 20.71 3.45 19.37
CA GLY A 578 21.78 4.44 19.26
C GLY A 578 21.83 5.40 20.45
N GLU A 579 22.79 6.32 20.45
CA GLU A 579 22.79 7.46 21.38
C GLU A 579 21.63 8.40 21.03
N GLY A 580 20.60 8.44 21.88
CA GLY A 580 19.36 9.21 21.67
C GLY A 580 18.34 8.60 20.71
N LEU A 581 18.53 7.34 20.28
CA LEU A 581 17.71 6.67 19.26
C LEU A 581 17.25 5.29 19.73
N ARG A 582 15.92 5.05 19.75
CA ARG A 582 15.34 3.74 20.08
C ARG A 582 14.73 3.09 18.84
N MET A 583 15.00 1.80 18.64
CA MET A 583 14.32 0.98 17.63
C MET A 583 13.00 0.43 18.21
N GLY A 584 11.90 0.63 17.47
CA GLY A 584 10.55 0.16 17.78
C GLY A 584 10.25 -1.19 17.13
N ASN A 585 9.02 -1.34 16.64
CA ASN A 585 8.58 -2.57 15.96
C ASN A 585 9.00 -2.62 14.47
N ALA A 586 9.00 -3.80 13.86
CA ALA A 586 9.25 -3.94 12.42
C ALA A 586 8.03 -3.47 11.60
N VAL A 587 8.29 -2.87 10.43
CA VAL A 587 7.27 -2.23 9.57
C VAL A 587 6.55 -3.26 8.68
N LEU A 588 5.95 -4.27 9.31
CA LEU A 588 5.46 -5.49 8.69
C LEU A 588 4.08 -5.88 9.23
N LYS A 589 3.07 -5.86 8.37
CA LYS A 589 1.69 -6.25 8.73
C LYS A 589 1.28 -7.54 8.04
N ALA A 590 0.27 -8.22 8.59
CA ALA A 590 -0.39 -9.35 7.94
C ALA A 590 -1.92 -9.16 7.95
N TYR A 591 -2.59 -9.63 6.91
CA TYR A 591 -4.02 -9.43 6.71
C TYR A 591 -4.75 -10.76 6.64
N THR A 592 -5.92 -10.83 7.28
CA THR A 592 -6.73 -12.03 7.41
C THR A 592 -8.14 -11.85 6.86
N THR A 593 -8.78 -12.99 6.58
CA THR A 593 -10.24 -13.07 6.59
C THR A 593 -10.70 -14.04 7.67
N ALA A 594 -11.85 -13.77 8.26
CA ALA A 594 -12.50 -14.62 9.21
C ALA A 594 -12.86 -15.96 8.55
N ARG A 595 -12.57 -17.07 9.22
CA ARG A 595 -13.09 -18.36 8.79
C ARG A 595 -14.54 -18.47 9.24
N SER A 596 -15.44 -18.88 8.33
CA SER A 596 -16.71 -19.48 8.76
C SER A 596 -16.41 -20.63 9.71
N ALA A 597 -16.72 -20.47 11.00
CA ALA A 597 -16.36 -21.44 12.04
C ALA A 597 -16.73 -22.87 11.60
N PRO A 598 -15.85 -23.88 11.79
CA PRO A 598 -16.10 -25.23 11.32
C PRO A 598 -17.46 -25.73 11.81
N VAL A 599 -18.38 -25.97 10.86
CA VAL A 599 -19.73 -26.44 11.20
C VAL A 599 -19.58 -27.81 11.85
N ASP A 600 -19.79 -27.83 13.17
CA ASP A 600 -19.63 -28.99 14.04
C ASP A 600 -20.36 -30.19 13.40
N PRO A 601 -19.68 -31.32 13.11
CA PRO A 601 -20.23 -32.39 12.30
C PRO A 601 -21.49 -32.93 12.98
N ALA A 602 -22.64 -32.67 12.34
CA ALA A 602 -23.96 -32.73 12.97
C ALA A 602 -24.12 -33.99 13.83
N PRO A 603 -24.52 -33.85 15.12
CA PRO A 603 -24.34 -34.87 16.14
C PRO A 603 -24.93 -36.20 15.66
N VAL A 604 -24.07 -37.23 15.64
CA VAL A 604 -24.42 -38.56 15.15
C VAL A 604 -25.69 -39.02 15.87
N PRO A 605 -26.80 -39.30 15.15
CA PRO A 605 -28.06 -39.63 15.79
C PRO A 605 -27.91 -40.81 16.73
N ASP A 606 -28.50 -40.69 17.93
CA ASP A 606 -28.49 -41.76 18.93
C ASP A 606 -28.90 -43.10 18.31
N PRO A 607 -28.23 -44.22 18.66
CA PRO A 607 -28.52 -45.52 18.09
C PRO A 607 -29.98 -45.90 18.37
N VAL A 608 -30.76 -46.04 17.29
CA VAL A 608 -32.18 -46.36 17.33
C VAL A 608 -32.41 -47.63 18.17
N PRO A 609 -33.25 -47.57 19.23
CA PRO A 609 -33.53 -48.75 20.05
C PRO A 609 -34.10 -49.92 19.22
N ASP A 610 -33.62 -51.13 19.49
CA ASP A 610 -34.07 -52.34 18.79
C ASP A 610 -35.60 -52.49 18.83
N PRO A 611 -36.25 -52.79 17.68
CA PRO A 611 -37.70 -53.00 17.65
C PRO A 611 -38.11 -54.25 18.42
N ALA A 612 -39.14 -54.12 19.26
CA ALA A 612 -39.63 -55.22 20.08
C ALA A 612 -40.13 -56.42 19.25
N PRO A 613 -40.09 -57.66 19.78
CA PRO A 613 -40.41 -58.86 19.01
C PRO A 613 -41.84 -58.87 18.47
N ILE A 614 -41.99 -59.17 17.17
CA ILE A 614 -43.28 -59.37 16.51
C ILE A 614 -43.67 -60.85 16.57
N ASP A 615 -44.83 -61.14 17.14
CA ASP A 615 -45.39 -62.48 17.27
C ASP A 615 -45.92 -62.99 15.92
N PRO A 616 -45.67 -64.25 15.50
CA PRO A 616 -45.87 -64.67 14.12
C PRO A 616 -47.35 -64.92 13.78
N GLN A 617 -47.75 -64.54 12.56
CA GLN A 617 -49.01 -64.94 11.93
C GLN A 617 -48.74 -65.81 10.68
N PRO A 618 -49.62 -66.77 10.33
CA PRO A 618 -49.30 -67.77 9.30
C PRO A 618 -49.38 -67.23 7.87
N LEU A 619 -48.51 -67.77 7.00
CA LEU A 619 -48.53 -67.57 5.55
C LEU A 619 -49.72 -68.30 4.90
N PRO A 620 -50.35 -67.72 3.86
CA PRO A 620 -50.96 -68.45 2.76
C PRO A 620 -49.94 -68.65 1.62
N ASP A 621 -50.07 -69.80 0.96
CA ASP A 621 -49.15 -70.42 0.01
C ASP A 621 -48.55 -69.57 -1.13
N ALA A 622 -47.36 -69.97 -1.57
CA ALA A 622 -46.75 -69.51 -2.81
C ALA A 622 -47.16 -70.39 -4.00
N ASP A 623 -47.16 -69.82 -5.21
CA ASP A 623 -46.90 -70.55 -6.45
C ASP A 623 -45.77 -69.85 -7.23
N ALA A 624 -45.02 -70.59 -8.05
CA ALA A 624 -43.67 -70.21 -8.42
C ALA A 624 -43.26 -70.59 -9.85
N SER A 625 -42.55 -69.69 -10.53
CA SER A 625 -41.65 -70.04 -11.64
C SER A 625 -40.45 -69.08 -11.77
N GLN A 626 -39.30 -69.55 -11.23
CA GLN A 626 -37.94 -69.50 -11.81
C GLN A 626 -37.50 -68.21 -12.56
N ALA A 627 -36.50 -67.46 -12.08
CA ALA A 627 -35.04 -67.72 -12.18
C ALA A 627 -34.47 -67.56 -13.62
N SER A 628 -33.22 -67.10 -13.86
CA SER A 628 -32.07 -66.88 -12.96
C SER A 628 -31.18 -65.70 -13.38
N ALA A 629 -30.27 -65.28 -12.49
CA ALA A 629 -29.09 -64.42 -12.74
C ALA A 629 -27.94 -65.23 -13.46
N PRO A 630 -26.67 -64.77 -13.66
CA PRO A 630 -26.01 -63.55 -13.11
C PRO A 630 -24.88 -62.83 -13.94
N GLN A 631 -24.31 -61.79 -13.30
CA GLN A 631 -22.87 -61.38 -13.27
C GLN A 631 -22.18 -60.52 -14.38
N ALA A 632 -21.51 -59.46 -13.87
CA ALA A 632 -20.23 -58.87 -14.31
C ALA A 632 -20.19 -58.09 -15.66
N LYS A 633 -19.24 -57.16 -15.91
CA LYS A 633 -17.93 -56.84 -15.29
C LYS A 633 -17.53 -55.36 -15.52
N ARG A 634 -16.53 -54.82 -14.80
CA ARG A 634 -15.87 -53.52 -15.12
C ARG A 634 -14.98 -53.61 -16.37
N VAL A 635 -14.78 -52.49 -17.09
CA VAL A 635 -13.48 -51.90 -17.51
C VAL A 635 -13.73 -50.55 -18.22
N ALA A 636 -12.76 -49.63 -18.16
CA ALA A 636 -12.81 -48.32 -18.83
C ALA A 636 -11.83 -48.24 -20.01
N LEU A 637 -12.02 -47.28 -20.93
CA LEU A 637 -11.06 -46.88 -21.96
C LEU A 637 -11.33 -45.44 -22.42
N ALA A 638 -10.29 -44.75 -22.91
CA ALA A 638 -10.32 -43.36 -23.33
C ALA A 638 -10.11 -43.23 -24.87
N PRO A 639 -9.67 -42.08 -25.47
CA PRO A 639 -10.49 -41.41 -26.47
C PRO A 639 -9.99 -41.50 -27.93
N THR A 640 -10.83 -41.01 -28.84
CA THR A 640 -10.54 -40.66 -30.25
C THR A 640 -10.88 -39.18 -30.43
N GLY A 641 -10.06 -38.33 -31.07
CA GLY A 641 -9.93 -38.25 -32.53
C GLY A 641 -10.99 -37.28 -33.11
N ASP A 642 -10.71 -36.36 -34.04
CA ASP A 642 -9.52 -36.18 -34.90
C ASP A 642 -9.56 -34.76 -35.56
N SER A 643 -8.43 -34.30 -36.12
CA SER A 643 -8.34 -33.36 -37.27
C SER A 643 -8.80 -31.89 -37.12
N ALA A 644 -8.20 -30.89 -37.82
CA ALA A 644 -6.98 -30.87 -38.63
C ALA A 644 -6.43 -29.44 -38.83
N ALA A 645 -5.14 -29.32 -39.13
CA ALA A 645 -4.47 -28.13 -39.69
C ALA A 645 -3.28 -28.58 -40.56
N LEU A 646 -2.85 -27.77 -41.55
CA LEU A 646 -1.63 -27.81 -42.40
C LEU A 646 -1.89 -26.97 -43.68
N PRO A 647 -0.88 -26.57 -44.51
CA PRO A 647 0.58 -26.47 -44.32
C PRO A 647 1.08 -25.01 -44.59
N LEU A 648 2.34 -24.61 -44.81
CA LEU A 648 3.58 -25.30 -45.25
C LEU A 648 4.87 -24.48 -44.93
N ALA A 649 5.94 -25.17 -44.48
CA ALA A 649 7.43 -24.99 -44.59
C ALA A 649 8.08 -23.61 -44.95
N ALA A 650 9.38 -23.31 -44.74
CA ALA A 650 10.64 -24.02 -44.39
C ALA A 650 11.69 -22.94 -43.90
N THR A 651 12.94 -23.11 -43.45
CA THR A 651 13.92 -24.14 -43.00
C THR A 651 15.13 -23.36 -42.41
N GLY A 652 16.11 -23.87 -41.63
CA GLY A 652 16.36 -25.23 -41.11
C GLY A 652 17.83 -25.70 -41.26
N ALA A 653 18.67 -25.52 -40.23
CA ALA A 653 19.97 -26.19 -39.94
C ALA A 653 20.47 -25.64 -38.57
N LEU A 654 20.86 -26.41 -37.52
CA LEU A 654 21.94 -27.41 -37.35
C LEU A 654 23.38 -26.87 -37.53
N ALA A 655 24.39 -27.20 -36.70
CA ALA A 655 24.45 -27.82 -35.35
C ALA A 655 25.93 -27.83 -34.84
N VAL A 656 26.17 -28.50 -33.69
CA VAL A 656 27.42 -29.14 -33.18
C VAL A 656 28.08 -28.47 -31.95
N VAL A 657 28.50 -29.35 -31.02
CA VAL A 657 29.08 -29.09 -29.69
C VAL A 657 30.60 -29.34 -29.69
N ALA A 658 31.35 -28.59 -28.88
CA ALA A 658 32.69 -28.96 -28.42
C ALA A 658 32.94 -28.46 -26.98
N THR A 659 33.74 -29.19 -26.20
CA THR A 659 34.05 -28.92 -24.79
C THR A 659 35.56 -28.74 -24.55
N ALA A 660 35.93 -28.31 -23.34
CA ALA A 660 37.28 -27.98 -22.85
C ALA A 660 37.89 -26.66 -23.42
N GLY A 661 38.81 -25.98 -22.71
CA GLY A 661 39.20 -26.15 -21.30
C GLY A 661 40.56 -25.53 -20.97
N LEU A 662 40.69 -25.01 -19.73
CA LEU A 662 41.92 -24.63 -19.00
C LEU A 662 42.86 -23.52 -19.54
N ALA A 663 43.09 -22.55 -18.65
CA ALA A 663 44.40 -21.99 -18.24
C ALA A 663 45.15 -20.91 -19.07
N VAL A 664 45.38 -19.77 -18.39
CA VAL A 664 46.64 -18.99 -18.31
C VAL A 664 47.22 -18.35 -19.59
N GLY A 665 47.28 -17.01 -19.61
CA GLY A 665 48.11 -16.25 -20.56
C GLY A 665 48.17 -14.74 -20.27
N THR A 666 49.31 -14.22 -19.80
CA THR A 666 49.47 -12.78 -19.46
C THR A 666 50.06 -11.95 -20.61
N ARG A 667 49.59 -10.69 -20.75
CA ARG A 667 50.28 -9.42 -21.14
C ARG A 667 49.31 -8.51 -21.93
N ARG A 668 48.97 -7.29 -21.47
CA ARG A 668 49.77 -6.04 -21.48
C ARG A 668 50.46 -5.74 -22.84
N LEU A 669 49.93 -4.78 -23.61
CA LEU A 669 50.53 -3.42 -23.76
C LEU A 669 49.79 -2.47 -24.74
N ARG A 670 49.56 -1.23 -24.28
CA ARG A 670 49.53 0.08 -24.98
C ARG A 670 48.70 0.32 -26.27
N ARG A 671 47.87 1.38 -26.18
CA ARG A 671 47.89 2.64 -26.98
C ARG A 671 48.61 2.55 -28.36
N SER A 672 48.04 2.99 -29.48
CA SER A 672 47.33 4.26 -29.66
C SER A 672 46.70 4.41 -31.05
N ARG A 673 45.53 5.05 -31.13
CA ARG A 673 45.40 6.42 -31.64
C ARG A 673 44.18 7.11 -31.01
#